data_AF-A0A9X0TML0-F1
#
_entry.id   AF-A0A9X0TML0-F1
#
_cell.length_a   1.000
_cell.length_b   1.000
_cell.length_c   1.000
_cell.angle_alpha   90.00
_cell.angle_beta   90.00
_cell.angle_gamma   90.00
#
_symmetry.space_group_name_H-M   'P 1'
#
loop_
_entity.id
_entity.type
_entity.pdbx_description
1 polymer ?
#
loop_
_entity_poly.entity_id
_entity_poly.type
_entity_poly.pdbx_seq_one_letter_code
_entity_poly.pdbx_strand_id
1 'polypeptide(L)'
;MIHVMNFKGEIIDYISRDDNALIKAMHHRNINDRTETFDFTILSERTINMQERNRIIIQDKNGQYREFIIDHISQDIDGYTEIETVASYLEDIAKAKPYAPHKFEKMTTKQALSDVLKDTGWLVSDATEHGGIRTTSWTSYQTRYEVLLQLCTTYKMMVDFYIEIGSNSVEKRYVVLRKRQPLFNGKEITYGKDLTGLKRTVDYSEVKTALLCVGPEKEGGKRIELIVKDDDAQARIGLPGRYNWGIYEPETDDENMDEKRLRTLGTTELNKRKKEAISYEVTALDIQKAYSHEVVNLGDMVRIKNRDFTPPLYVEAEVISEEYDMIAEDVVYGFGEYVEYREKDLRDEFTKKLDDIRSKLNDSISNINTIVKDSVDGQLEYFERKIIKSATPPENPVNDMLWLDISNPDVPVLKRYWNGQWILASVDDVEKIGGITREKALFSELKNTFVNLSIQHSKLLKEMYEILSSEYLVDEDLIQEVNSKLDATIEVYNQIKANLESMTEDTATIGKLIDTQALFLIYRERIQDLYNSVEKAKLAIEKRFKLLQSQYTDEKFNDAMTEIANVLPNGHWDPDTKQLTSDIPNKDDLEQMRLKLIESLEPINDRIESIQKEVKNYENGMELTIDKKIKEYNNGSGNIYRYSNPATFKGAEYYEASSIIDGDEKAIEYDNARSVYFGPLDYYTWEVGKKYTMSFTIKTDTPDANVRNLSHETGTKNLTLPIPQGEWVRKSITFSPKKTRLNEV
;
A
#
# COMPACT_ATOMS: atom_id res chain seq x y z
N MET A 1 45.23 -21.74 2.13
CA MET A 1 46.09 -22.85 2.59
C MET A 1 45.77 -24.05 1.72
N ILE A 2 46.77 -24.84 1.31
CA ILE A 2 46.57 -26.02 0.44
C ILE A 2 47.06 -27.26 1.20
N HIS A 3 46.21 -28.29 1.31
CA HIS A 3 46.60 -29.59 1.85
C HIS A 3 46.68 -30.62 0.71
N VAL A 4 47.69 -31.49 0.73
CA VAL A 4 47.84 -32.61 -0.20
C VAL A 4 47.49 -33.89 0.54
N MET A 5 46.59 -34.68 0.00
CA MET A 5 46.10 -35.91 0.60
C MET A 5 46.25 -37.09 -0.36
N ASN A 6 46.79 -38.21 0.14
CA ASN A 6 46.92 -39.43 -0.64
C ASN A 6 45.57 -40.18 -0.78
N PHE A 7 45.49 -41.17 -1.67
CA PHE A 7 44.29 -42.02 -1.81
C PHE A 7 43.98 -42.93 -0.60
N LYS A 8 44.85 -42.99 0.41
CA LYS A 8 44.55 -43.67 1.70
C LYS A 8 43.76 -42.75 2.65
N GLY A 9 43.58 -41.47 2.30
CA GLY A 9 42.88 -40.48 3.11
C GLY A 9 43.76 -39.74 4.11
N GLU A 10 45.09 -39.88 4.00
CA GLU A 10 46.06 -39.24 4.90
C GLU A 10 46.57 -37.94 4.27
N ILE A 11 46.57 -36.85 5.03
CA ILE A 11 47.24 -35.60 4.61
C ILE A 11 48.77 -35.85 4.68
N ILE A 12 49.44 -35.72 3.53
CA ILE A 12 50.87 -36.02 3.34
C ILE A 12 51.72 -34.75 3.15
N ASP A 13 51.11 -33.62 2.78
CA ASP A 13 51.81 -32.34 2.63
C ASP A 13 50.87 -31.16 2.89
N TYR A 14 51.47 -30.00 3.11
CA TYR A 14 50.80 -28.74 3.41
C TYR A 14 51.62 -27.56 2.87
N ILE A 15 50.95 -26.68 2.12
CA ILE A 15 51.51 -25.43 1.61
C ILE A 15 50.83 -24.27 2.35
N SER A 16 51.62 -23.52 3.13
CA SER A 16 51.16 -22.27 3.74
C SER A 16 51.08 -21.16 2.70
N ARG A 17 50.34 -20.08 3.00
CA ARG A 17 50.50 -18.83 2.23
C ARG A 17 51.88 -18.21 2.44
N ASP A 18 52.43 -18.34 3.66
CA ASP A 18 53.72 -17.74 4.03
C ASP A 18 54.94 -18.46 3.40
N ASP A 19 54.72 -19.61 2.74
CA ASP A 19 55.79 -20.37 2.08
C ASP A 19 56.40 -19.60 0.88
N ASN A 20 55.72 -18.56 0.36
CA ASN A 20 56.08 -17.77 -0.84
C ASN A 20 56.37 -18.59 -2.12
N ALA A 21 56.11 -19.90 -2.11
CA ALA A 21 56.35 -20.79 -3.23
C ALA A 21 55.21 -20.82 -4.25
N LEU A 22 54.03 -20.30 -3.88
CA LEU A 22 52.81 -20.29 -4.68
C LEU A 22 52.76 -19.00 -5.51
N ILE A 23 52.76 -19.13 -6.83
CA ILE A 23 52.86 -18.01 -7.79
C ILE A 23 51.47 -17.57 -8.27
N LYS A 24 50.57 -18.54 -8.47
CA LYS A 24 49.18 -18.36 -8.90
C LYS A 24 48.34 -19.46 -8.24
N ALA A 25 47.12 -19.17 -7.82
CA ALA A 25 46.18 -20.18 -7.33
C ALA A 25 44.74 -19.72 -7.53
N MET A 26 44.07 -20.30 -8.55
CA MET A 26 42.72 -19.89 -8.96
C MET A 26 41.74 -21.03 -8.68
N HIS A 27 40.71 -20.75 -7.88
CA HIS A 27 39.55 -21.63 -7.72
C HIS A 27 38.45 -21.11 -8.64
N HIS A 28 38.12 -21.89 -9.69
CA HIS A 28 37.08 -21.54 -10.65
C HIS A 28 35.87 -22.46 -10.50
N ARG A 29 34.66 -21.88 -10.57
CA ARG A 29 33.39 -22.61 -10.54
C ARG A 29 32.42 -22.04 -11.56
N ASN A 30 31.68 -22.91 -12.25
CA ASN A 30 30.68 -22.51 -13.22
C ASN A 30 29.49 -23.49 -13.26
N ILE A 31 28.29 -23.00 -12.97
CA ILE A 31 27.05 -23.78 -12.93
C ILE A 31 26.65 -24.30 -14.33
N ASN A 32 26.81 -23.48 -15.36
CA ASN A 32 26.35 -23.78 -16.71
C ASN A 32 27.24 -24.81 -17.39
N ASP A 33 28.56 -24.61 -17.31
CA ASP A 33 29.56 -25.54 -17.84
C ASP A 33 29.76 -26.76 -16.93
N ARG A 34 29.25 -26.68 -15.68
CA ARG A 34 29.26 -27.74 -14.65
C ARG A 34 30.69 -28.09 -14.20
N THR A 35 31.59 -27.13 -14.31
CA THR A 35 33.00 -27.23 -13.96
C THR A 35 33.29 -26.64 -12.58
N GLU A 36 34.22 -27.28 -11.87
CA GLU A 36 34.86 -26.73 -10.68
C GLU A 36 36.32 -27.22 -10.69
N THR A 37 37.27 -26.28 -10.72
CA THR A 37 38.72 -26.54 -10.80
C THR A 37 39.47 -25.71 -9.79
N PHE A 38 40.65 -26.18 -9.37
CA PHE A 38 41.59 -25.40 -8.57
C PHE A 38 42.98 -25.52 -9.18
N ASP A 39 43.35 -24.52 -9.98
CA ASP A 39 44.52 -24.57 -10.85
C ASP A 39 45.57 -23.61 -10.33
N PHE A 40 46.78 -24.12 -10.08
CA PHE A 40 47.81 -23.38 -9.36
C PHE A 40 49.22 -23.62 -9.90
N THR A 41 50.06 -22.59 -9.77
CA THR A 41 51.47 -22.60 -10.18
C THR A 41 52.32 -22.47 -8.93
N ILE A 42 53.27 -23.38 -8.75
CA ILE A 42 54.13 -23.48 -7.55
C ILE A 42 55.58 -23.79 -7.95
N LEU A 43 56.55 -23.40 -7.12
CA LEU A 43 57.95 -23.81 -7.29
C LEU A 43 58.06 -25.35 -7.36
N SER A 44 58.73 -25.87 -8.38
CA SER A 44 58.82 -27.32 -8.66
C SER A 44 59.39 -28.13 -7.50
N GLU A 45 60.29 -27.56 -6.69
CA GLU A 45 60.85 -28.20 -5.50
C GLU A 45 59.82 -28.52 -4.39
N ARG A 46 58.67 -27.82 -4.35
CA ARG A 46 57.58 -28.07 -3.39
C ARG A 46 56.58 -29.12 -3.88
N THR A 47 56.75 -29.68 -5.08
CA THR A 47 55.76 -30.59 -5.69
C THR A 47 55.99 -32.07 -5.45
N ILE A 48 56.93 -32.48 -4.60
CA ILE A 48 57.31 -33.89 -4.39
C ILE A 48 56.08 -34.79 -4.12
N ASN A 49 55.14 -34.33 -3.29
CA ASN A 49 53.91 -35.06 -2.94
C ASN A 49 52.75 -34.84 -3.94
N MET A 50 52.95 -34.00 -4.96
CA MET A 50 51.98 -33.63 -6.00
C MET A 50 52.31 -34.22 -7.38
N GLN A 51 53.35 -35.06 -7.50
CA GLN A 51 53.73 -35.76 -8.75
C GLN A 51 52.85 -36.98 -9.07
N GLU A 52 51.90 -37.31 -8.19
CA GLU A 52 50.91 -38.37 -8.36
C GLU A 52 49.50 -37.77 -8.45
N ARG A 53 48.50 -38.60 -8.77
CA ARG A 53 47.09 -38.19 -8.90
C ARG A 53 46.40 -37.85 -7.56
N ASN A 54 47.14 -37.29 -6.61
CA ASN A 54 46.71 -37.05 -5.24
C ASN A 54 45.58 -36.01 -5.16
N ARG A 55 44.90 -35.97 -4.01
CA ARG A 55 43.82 -35.02 -3.75
C ARG A 55 44.38 -33.72 -3.18
N ILE A 56 43.81 -32.61 -3.64
CA ILE A 56 44.13 -31.26 -3.18
C ILE A 56 42.93 -30.73 -2.41
N ILE A 57 43.16 -30.15 -1.24
CA ILE A 57 42.11 -29.61 -0.37
C ILE A 57 42.41 -28.15 -0.08
N ILE A 58 41.40 -27.31 -0.30
CA ILE A 58 41.42 -25.86 -0.06
C ILE A 58 40.17 -25.42 0.69
N GLN A 59 40.16 -24.16 1.14
CA GLN A 59 38.95 -23.45 1.55
C GLN A 59 38.52 -22.54 0.41
N ASP A 60 37.22 -22.53 0.10
CA ASP A 60 36.64 -21.55 -0.82
C ASP A 60 36.56 -20.15 -0.19
N LYS A 61 36.07 -19.16 -0.96
CA LYS A 61 35.88 -17.78 -0.53
C LYS A 61 35.03 -17.62 0.76
N ASN A 62 34.15 -18.60 1.04
CA ASN A 62 33.27 -18.63 2.19
C ASN A 62 33.87 -19.42 3.38
N GLY A 63 35.11 -19.91 3.25
CA GLY A 63 35.81 -20.69 4.26
C GLY A 63 35.45 -22.19 4.28
N GLN A 64 34.59 -22.64 3.36
CA GLN A 64 34.13 -24.03 3.30
C GLN A 64 35.20 -24.89 2.62
N TYR A 65 35.53 -26.03 3.24
CA TYR A 65 36.51 -26.95 2.66
C TYR A 65 35.97 -27.68 1.43
N ARG A 66 36.79 -27.70 0.38
CA ARG A 66 36.54 -28.35 -0.92
C ARG A 66 37.71 -29.25 -1.30
N GLU A 67 37.43 -30.29 -2.07
CA GLU A 67 38.39 -31.32 -2.47
C GLU A 67 38.44 -31.49 -3.99
N PHE A 68 39.65 -31.55 -4.52
CA PHE A 68 40.00 -31.68 -5.92
C PHE A 68 40.93 -32.88 -6.12
N ILE A 69 41.12 -33.31 -7.36
CA ILE A 69 42.03 -34.37 -7.76
C ILE A 69 42.92 -33.81 -8.86
N ILE A 70 44.24 -34.02 -8.74
CA ILE A 70 45.20 -33.64 -9.78
C ILE A 70 44.88 -34.42 -11.06
N ASP A 71 44.70 -33.71 -12.18
CA ASP A 71 44.40 -34.32 -13.48
C ASP A 71 45.55 -34.13 -14.49
N HIS A 72 46.15 -32.93 -14.53
CA HIS A 72 47.37 -32.67 -15.32
C HIS A 72 48.44 -31.95 -14.48
N ILE A 73 49.69 -32.22 -14.86
CA ILE A 73 50.88 -31.59 -14.27
C ILE A 73 51.76 -31.17 -15.45
N SER A 74 52.13 -29.89 -15.50
CA SER A 74 53.04 -29.32 -16.48
C SER A 74 54.25 -28.73 -15.76
N GLN A 75 55.46 -28.94 -16.28
CA GLN A 75 56.70 -28.45 -15.69
C GLN A 75 57.49 -27.67 -16.72
N ASP A 76 57.90 -26.45 -16.36
CA ASP A 76 58.76 -25.63 -17.20
C ASP A 76 60.24 -25.76 -16.82
N ILE A 77 61.10 -25.17 -17.64
CA ILE A 77 62.55 -25.10 -17.40
C ILE A 77 62.93 -23.98 -16.42
N ASP A 78 62.01 -23.05 -16.16
CA ASP A 78 62.22 -21.85 -15.33
C ASP A 78 62.05 -22.16 -13.82
N GLY A 79 61.61 -23.37 -13.49
CA GLY A 79 61.57 -23.90 -12.12
C GLY A 79 60.17 -23.96 -11.51
N TYR A 80 59.12 -23.79 -12.32
CA TYR A 80 57.74 -23.85 -11.88
C TYR A 80 57.02 -25.11 -12.38
N THR A 81 56.05 -25.54 -11.60
CA THR A 81 55.10 -26.59 -11.95
C THR A 81 53.71 -25.99 -11.90
N GLU A 82 52.96 -26.16 -12.99
CA GLU A 82 51.53 -25.88 -13.09
C GLU A 82 50.77 -27.18 -12.82
N ILE A 83 49.79 -27.10 -11.92
CA ILE A 83 48.98 -28.23 -11.47
C ILE A 83 47.53 -27.88 -11.77
N GLU A 84 46.93 -28.62 -12.70
CA GLU A 84 45.52 -28.53 -13.04
C GLU A 84 44.74 -29.58 -12.24
N THR A 85 43.62 -29.18 -11.63
CA THR A 85 42.83 -30.09 -10.79
C THR A 85 41.34 -30.00 -11.09
N VAL A 86 40.66 -31.15 -11.03
CA VAL A 86 39.21 -31.25 -11.19
C VAL A 86 38.55 -31.56 -9.85
N ALA A 87 37.37 -31.01 -9.61
CA ALA A 87 36.62 -31.29 -8.38
C ALA A 87 36.38 -32.79 -8.17
N SER A 88 36.67 -33.26 -6.96
CA SER A 88 36.59 -34.68 -6.57
C SER A 88 35.23 -35.33 -6.83
N TYR A 89 34.12 -34.59 -6.69
CA TYR A 89 32.78 -35.11 -6.95
C TYR A 89 32.54 -35.44 -8.44
N LEU A 90 33.18 -34.72 -9.37
CA LEU A 90 33.08 -35.02 -10.81
C LEU A 90 33.76 -36.36 -11.11
N GLU A 91 34.86 -36.66 -10.43
CA GLU A 91 35.54 -37.95 -10.54
C GLU A 91 34.77 -39.07 -9.83
N ASP A 92 34.48 -38.90 -8.54
CA ASP A 92 33.90 -39.94 -7.68
C ASP A 92 32.46 -40.29 -8.07
N ILE A 93 31.64 -39.29 -8.43
CA ILE A 93 30.21 -39.50 -8.72
C ILE A 93 29.98 -39.77 -10.21
N ALA A 94 30.62 -39.06 -11.14
CA ALA A 94 30.35 -39.27 -12.56
C ALA A 94 30.96 -40.58 -13.10
N LYS A 95 32.12 -41.01 -12.57
CA LYS A 95 32.78 -42.28 -12.97
C LYS A 95 32.32 -43.50 -12.16
N ALA A 96 31.50 -43.31 -11.12
CA ALA A 96 30.83 -44.41 -10.43
C ALA A 96 29.82 -45.13 -11.33
N LYS A 97 29.49 -46.38 -10.97
CA LYS A 97 28.66 -47.29 -11.80
C LYS A 97 27.35 -46.59 -12.28
N PRO A 98 27.13 -46.45 -13.60
CA PRO A 98 25.95 -45.82 -14.17
C PRO A 98 24.63 -46.53 -13.82
N TYR A 99 23.54 -45.78 -13.87
CA TYR A 99 22.18 -46.32 -13.84
C TYR A 99 21.78 -46.91 -15.20
N ALA A 100 21.11 -48.06 -15.16
CA ALA A 100 20.27 -48.54 -16.26
C ALA A 100 18.97 -47.70 -16.35
N PRO A 101 18.22 -47.76 -17.46
CA PRO A 101 16.90 -47.12 -17.57
C PRO A 101 16.00 -47.44 -16.38
N HIS A 102 15.57 -46.42 -15.64
CA HIS A 102 14.90 -46.57 -14.36
C HIS A 102 14.02 -45.36 -14.02
N LYS A 103 13.28 -45.45 -12.91
CA LYS A 103 12.33 -44.45 -12.44
C LYS A 103 12.29 -44.41 -10.93
N PHE A 104 12.59 -43.24 -10.35
CA PHE A 104 12.30 -42.94 -8.96
C PHE A 104 10.83 -42.50 -8.85
N GLU A 105 10.00 -43.30 -8.19
CA GLU A 105 8.59 -42.97 -7.95
C GLU A 105 8.39 -42.38 -6.55
N LYS A 106 7.77 -41.19 -6.48
CA LYS A 106 7.33 -40.55 -5.23
C LYS A 106 8.41 -40.50 -4.15
N MET A 107 9.64 -40.17 -4.53
CA MET A 107 10.73 -39.96 -3.58
C MET A 107 10.75 -38.52 -3.07
N THR A 108 11.30 -38.34 -1.87
CA THR A 108 11.72 -37.03 -1.35
C THR A 108 13.15 -36.70 -1.80
N THR A 109 13.54 -35.42 -1.70
CA THR A 109 14.90 -34.94 -2.00
C THR A 109 16.01 -35.76 -1.34
N LYS A 110 15.93 -36.00 -0.01
CA LYS A 110 16.92 -36.80 0.72
C LYS A 110 16.95 -38.27 0.29
N GLN A 111 15.80 -38.88 -0.02
CA GLN A 111 15.73 -40.28 -0.48
C GLN A 111 16.34 -40.46 -1.87
N ALA A 112 15.95 -39.62 -2.84
CA ALA A 112 16.47 -39.70 -4.21
C ALA A 112 17.98 -39.41 -4.25
N LEU A 113 18.44 -38.42 -3.48
CA LEU A 113 19.86 -38.11 -3.37
C LEU A 113 20.64 -39.27 -2.71
N SER A 114 20.10 -39.88 -1.64
CA SER A 114 20.75 -41.03 -0.98
C SER A 114 20.91 -42.25 -1.89
N ASP A 115 20.01 -42.48 -2.84
CA ASP A 115 20.16 -43.57 -3.82
C ASP A 115 21.26 -43.22 -4.83
N VAL A 116 21.24 -42.01 -5.39
CA VAL A 116 22.24 -41.50 -6.34
C VAL A 116 23.68 -41.55 -5.80
N LEU A 117 23.89 -41.27 -4.51
CA LEU A 117 25.22 -41.27 -3.87
C LEU A 117 25.67 -42.64 -3.32
N LYS A 118 24.82 -43.67 -3.41
CA LYS A 118 25.14 -44.98 -2.86
C LYS A 118 26.42 -45.58 -3.47
N ASP A 119 27.38 -45.99 -2.66
CA ASP A 119 28.68 -46.54 -3.11
C ASP A 119 29.60 -45.53 -3.84
N THR A 120 29.35 -44.20 -3.80
CA THR A 120 30.26 -43.18 -4.36
C THR A 120 31.26 -42.60 -3.33
N GLY A 121 31.09 -42.90 -2.04
CA GLY A 121 31.87 -42.28 -0.95
C GLY A 121 31.38 -40.89 -0.51
N TRP A 122 30.31 -40.38 -1.13
CA TRP A 122 29.66 -39.13 -0.77
C TRP A 122 28.37 -39.37 0.02
N LEU A 123 28.03 -38.46 0.93
CA LEU A 123 26.88 -38.54 1.84
C LEU A 123 25.87 -37.42 1.57
N VAL A 124 24.61 -37.65 1.95
CA VAL A 124 23.59 -36.61 1.96
C VAL A 124 23.86 -35.65 3.12
N SER A 125 24.03 -34.36 2.85
CA SER A 125 24.10 -33.34 3.89
C SER A 125 22.78 -33.22 4.65
N ASP A 126 22.84 -33.05 5.97
CA ASP A 126 21.65 -32.80 6.77
C ASP A 126 20.97 -31.47 6.42
N ALA A 127 21.72 -30.49 5.91
CA ALA A 127 21.22 -29.24 5.38
C ALA A 127 20.43 -29.38 4.06
N THR A 128 20.34 -30.59 3.49
CA THR A 128 19.54 -30.86 2.29
C THR A 128 18.06 -30.53 2.54
N GLU A 129 17.55 -29.54 1.81
CA GLU A 129 16.21 -29.02 1.97
C GLU A 129 15.13 -29.96 1.40
N HIS A 130 13.89 -29.75 1.83
CA HIS A 130 12.74 -30.49 1.29
C HIS A 130 12.16 -29.80 0.05
N GLY A 131 12.31 -30.45 -1.12
CA GLY A 131 11.75 -30.03 -2.42
C GLY A 131 10.38 -30.62 -2.75
N GLY A 132 9.73 -31.27 -1.79
CA GLY A 132 8.49 -32.02 -1.98
C GLY A 132 8.73 -33.50 -2.33
N ILE A 133 7.65 -34.17 -2.73
CA ILE A 133 7.65 -35.54 -3.25
C ILE A 133 7.52 -35.49 -4.77
N ARG A 134 8.46 -36.09 -5.50
CA ARG A 134 8.51 -36.04 -6.97
C ARG A 134 8.78 -37.42 -7.58
N THR A 135 8.66 -37.47 -8.91
CA THR A 135 8.93 -38.66 -9.73
C THR A 135 9.82 -38.25 -10.88
N THR A 136 10.90 -39.01 -11.13
CA THR A 136 11.89 -38.78 -12.20
C THR A 136 12.14 -40.11 -12.92
N SER A 137 12.32 -40.09 -14.24
CA SER A 137 12.56 -41.30 -15.04
C SER A 137 13.47 -41.01 -16.22
N TRP A 138 14.31 -41.98 -16.57
CA TRP A 138 15.22 -41.94 -17.71
C TRP A 138 15.14 -43.25 -18.50
N THR A 139 15.20 -43.14 -19.84
CA THR A 139 14.98 -44.25 -20.78
C THR A 139 16.26 -44.84 -21.37
N SER A 140 17.40 -44.16 -21.19
CA SER A 140 18.75 -44.60 -21.57
C SER A 140 19.61 -44.86 -20.32
N TYR A 141 20.79 -45.45 -20.51
CA TYR A 141 21.80 -45.45 -19.44
C TYR A 141 22.27 -44.02 -19.14
N GLN A 142 22.56 -43.73 -17.86
CA GLN A 142 23.01 -42.42 -17.40
C GLN A 142 23.98 -42.54 -16.22
N THR A 143 24.99 -41.67 -16.19
CA THR A 143 25.90 -41.52 -15.05
C THR A 143 25.14 -41.01 -13.82
N ARG A 144 25.69 -41.25 -12.64
CA ARG A 144 25.06 -40.78 -11.40
C ARG A 144 25.04 -39.25 -11.30
N TYR A 145 26.02 -38.58 -11.91
CA TYR A 145 26.07 -37.13 -12.00
C TYR A 145 24.96 -36.56 -12.92
N GLU A 146 24.67 -37.20 -14.06
CA GLU A 146 23.52 -36.81 -14.91
C GLU A 146 22.18 -36.98 -14.17
N VAL A 147 22.01 -38.07 -13.43
CA VAL A 147 20.81 -38.29 -12.61
C VAL A 147 20.73 -37.25 -11.47
N LEU A 148 21.85 -36.90 -10.82
CA LEU A 148 21.93 -35.83 -9.81
C LEU A 148 21.46 -34.48 -10.37
N LEU A 149 21.90 -34.12 -11.58
CA LEU A 149 21.46 -32.91 -12.28
C LEU A 149 19.96 -32.97 -12.65
N GLN A 150 19.42 -34.14 -12.99
CA GLN A 150 17.97 -34.30 -13.14
C GLN A 150 17.20 -34.14 -11.83
N LEU A 151 17.77 -34.52 -10.69
CA LEU A 151 17.15 -34.22 -9.38
C LEU A 151 17.07 -32.70 -9.17
N CYS A 152 18.14 -31.96 -9.48
CA CYS A 152 18.14 -30.49 -9.42
C CYS A 152 16.99 -29.88 -10.24
N THR A 153 16.82 -30.32 -11.50
CA THR A 153 15.70 -29.89 -12.36
C THR A 153 14.33 -30.33 -11.82
N THR A 154 14.21 -31.58 -11.34
CA THR A 154 12.94 -32.15 -10.84
C THR A 154 12.44 -31.41 -9.60
N TYR A 155 13.33 -31.13 -8.65
CA TYR A 155 13.00 -30.47 -7.38
C TYR A 155 13.10 -28.93 -7.44
N LYS A 156 13.59 -28.37 -8.57
CA LYS A 156 13.90 -26.93 -8.74
C LYS A 156 14.89 -26.43 -7.68
N MET A 157 15.99 -27.17 -7.55
CA MET A 157 17.04 -26.97 -6.54
C MET A 157 18.41 -26.83 -7.21
N MET A 158 19.38 -26.35 -6.44
CA MET A 158 20.80 -26.32 -6.77
C MET A 158 21.54 -27.34 -5.90
N VAL A 159 22.57 -27.96 -6.48
CA VAL A 159 23.51 -28.82 -5.76
C VAL A 159 24.76 -28.03 -5.36
N ASP A 160 25.30 -28.31 -4.18
CA ASP A 160 26.64 -27.89 -3.78
C ASP A 160 27.36 -29.05 -3.06
N PHE A 161 28.68 -28.97 -3.01
CA PHE A 161 29.59 -30.03 -2.57
C PHE A 161 30.59 -29.46 -1.56
N TYR A 162 30.80 -30.18 -0.45
CA TYR A 162 31.78 -29.79 0.56
C TYR A 162 32.29 -31.00 1.35
N ILE A 163 33.39 -30.82 2.09
CA ILE A 163 33.98 -31.86 2.94
C ILE A 163 34.11 -31.41 4.40
N GLU A 164 34.12 -32.38 5.32
CA GLU A 164 34.49 -32.22 6.74
C GLU A 164 35.87 -32.87 6.95
N ILE A 165 36.81 -32.11 7.54
CA ILE A 165 38.17 -32.56 7.82
C ILE A 165 38.34 -32.75 9.33
N GLY A 166 38.92 -33.88 9.73
CA GLY A 166 39.37 -34.15 11.09
C GLY A 166 40.79 -33.64 11.33
N SER A 167 41.50 -34.22 12.30
CA SER A 167 42.84 -33.74 12.66
C SER A 167 43.93 -33.98 11.60
N ASN A 168 43.80 -35.02 10.75
CA ASN A 168 44.79 -35.31 9.69
C ASN A 168 44.22 -36.10 8.48
N SER A 169 42.90 -36.06 8.29
CA SER A 169 42.19 -36.86 7.28
C SER A 169 40.82 -36.24 6.95
N VAL A 170 40.31 -36.46 5.74
CA VAL A 170 38.91 -36.14 5.40
C VAL A 170 37.99 -37.17 6.08
N GLU A 171 37.13 -36.71 6.98
CA GLU A 171 36.19 -37.58 7.70
C GLU A 171 34.98 -37.91 6.82
N LYS A 172 34.44 -36.92 6.12
CA LYS A 172 33.21 -37.06 5.32
C LYS A 172 33.20 -36.12 4.12
N ARG A 173 32.47 -36.53 3.08
CA ARG A 173 32.19 -35.76 1.87
C ARG A 173 30.68 -35.64 1.72
N TYR A 174 30.17 -34.45 1.46
CA TYR A 174 28.74 -34.19 1.43
C TYR A 174 28.27 -33.54 0.15
N VAL A 175 27.08 -33.95 -0.28
CA VAL A 175 26.28 -33.28 -1.29
C VAL A 175 25.06 -32.68 -0.60
N VAL A 176 24.80 -31.41 -0.87
CA VAL A 176 23.59 -30.71 -0.40
C VAL A 176 22.73 -30.29 -1.58
N LEU A 177 21.42 -30.54 -1.49
CA LEU A 177 20.44 -29.91 -2.38
C LEU A 177 19.74 -28.78 -1.62
N ARG A 178 19.92 -27.55 -2.09
CA ARG A 178 19.32 -26.31 -1.56
C ARG A 178 18.37 -25.69 -2.58
N LYS A 179 17.31 -24.99 -2.18
CA LYS A 179 16.58 -24.14 -3.12
C LYS A 179 17.49 -23.02 -3.61
N ARG A 180 17.28 -22.57 -4.85
CA ARG A 180 17.84 -21.29 -5.31
C ARG A 180 17.22 -20.19 -4.44
N GLN A 181 18.05 -19.34 -3.85
CA GLN A 181 17.59 -18.22 -3.02
C GLN A 181 17.66 -16.93 -3.85
N PRO A 182 16.52 -16.34 -4.26
CA PRO A 182 16.52 -15.04 -4.92
C PRO A 182 16.82 -13.95 -3.87
N LEU A 183 18.10 -13.64 -3.67
CA LEU A 183 18.56 -12.82 -2.57
C LEU A 183 18.44 -11.31 -2.85
N PHE A 184 17.24 -10.76 -2.70
CA PHE A 184 17.04 -9.30 -2.64
C PHE A 184 17.43 -8.68 -1.29
N ASN A 185 18.63 -9.00 -0.78
CA ASN A 185 19.19 -8.42 0.46
C ASN A 185 19.72 -6.98 0.29
N GLY A 186 19.22 -6.24 -0.71
CA GLY A 186 19.66 -4.86 -1.00
C GLY A 186 21.00 -4.76 -1.77
N LYS A 187 21.64 -5.88 -2.10
CA LYS A 187 22.81 -5.92 -3.00
C LYS A 187 22.42 -5.42 -4.39
N GLU A 188 22.99 -4.28 -4.79
CA GLU A 188 23.07 -3.86 -6.20
C GLU A 188 24.54 -3.92 -6.65
N ILE A 189 24.76 -4.34 -7.90
CA ILE A 189 26.04 -4.28 -8.60
C ILE A 189 26.02 -3.04 -9.48
N THR A 190 26.97 -2.13 -9.28
CA THR A 190 26.90 -0.76 -9.79
C THR A 190 28.22 -0.27 -10.36
N TYR A 191 28.14 0.46 -11.47
CA TYR A 191 29.29 1.13 -12.06
C TYR A 191 29.93 2.12 -11.08
N GLY A 192 31.25 2.10 -10.97
CA GLY A 192 32.01 2.91 -10.01
C GLY A 192 32.08 2.35 -8.58
N LYS A 193 31.52 1.16 -8.30
CA LYS A 193 31.61 0.47 -7.02
C LYS A 193 32.27 -0.91 -7.16
N ASP A 194 31.56 -1.83 -7.80
CA ASP A 194 31.88 -3.26 -7.87
C ASP A 194 31.73 -3.86 -9.27
N LEU A 195 30.98 -3.20 -10.17
CA LEU A 195 30.92 -3.56 -11.59
C LEU A 195 32.25 -3.21 -12.28
N THR A 196 33.04 -4.23 -12.63
CA THR A 196 34.36 -4.07 -13.27
C THR A 196 34.29 -4.20 -14.79
N GLY A 197 33.36 -5.00 -15.32
CA GLY A 197 33.17 -5.19 -16.76
C GLY A 197 31.70 -5.30 -17.14
N LEU A 198 31.35 -4.68 -18.26
CA LEU A 198 30.02 -4.71 -18.85
C LEU A 198 30.12 -4.60 -20.38
N LYS A 199 29.73 -5.65 -21.08
CA LYS A 199 29.59 -5.69 -22.53
C LYS A 199 28.19 -6.19 -22.88
N ARG A 200 27.45 -5.39 -23.63
CA ARG A 200 26.11 -5.70 -24.16
C ARG A 200 26.23 -5.94 -25.66
N THR A 201 25.99 -7.17 -26.09
CA THR A 201 25.93 -7.53 -27.51
C THR A 201 24.46 -7.56 -27.93
N VAL A 202 24.14 -6.87 -29.03
CA VAL A 202 22.80 -6.90 -29.63
C VAL A 202 22.93 -7.47 -31.03
N ASP A 203 22.36 -8.65 -31.26
CA ASP A 203 22.36 -9.31 -32.55
C ASP A 203 21.01 -9.13 -33.27
N TYR A 204 21.10 -8.60 -34.49
CA TYR A 204 20.00 -8.36 -35.40
C TYR A 204 19.90 -9.39 -36.54
N SER A 205 20.86 -10.32 -36.65
CA SER A 205 21.00 -11.26 -37.78
C SER A 205 19.78 -12.14 -37.98
N GLU A 206 19.28 -12.73 -36.90
CA GLU A 206 18.13 -13.65 -36.89
C GLU A 206 16.76 -12.96 -36.79
N VAL A 207 16.70 -11.62 -36.69
CA VAL A 207 15.46 -10.90 -36.42
C VAL A 207 14.51 -10.96 -37.62
N LYS A 208 13.42 -11.72 -37.52
CA LYS A 208 12.41 -11.87 -38.57
C LYS A 208 11.18 -11.03 -38.28
N THR A 209 10.69 -10.32 -39.28
CA THR A 209 9.48 -9.49 -39.21
C THR A 209 8.34 -10.00 -40.09
N ALA A 210 8.64 -10.98 -40.95
CA ALA A 210 7.65 -11.82 -41.61
C ALA A 210 8.11 -13.28 -41.65
N LEU A 211 7.17 -14.21 -41.50
CA LEU A 211 7.37 -15.64 -41.72
C LEU A 211 6.45 -16.13 -42.84
N LEU A 212 7.03 -16.83 -43.81
CA LEU A 212 6.29 -17.76 -44.67
C LEU A 212 6.14 -19.07 -43.90
N CYS A 213 4.92 -19.32 -43.43
CA CYS A 213 4.55 -20.52 -42.70
C CYS A 213 4.04 -21.56 -43.70
N VAL A 214 4.65 -22.75 -43.73
CA VAL A 214 4.25 -23.85 -44.61
C VAL A 214 3.75 -25.00 -43.74
N GLY A 215 2.52 -25.45 -43.97
CA GLY A 215 1.92 -26.58 -43.26
C GLY A 215 2.59 -27.91 -43.61
N PRO A 216 2.33 -28.97 -42.84
CA PRO A 216 2.87 -30.31 -43.11
C PRO A 216 2.54 -30.80 -44.53
N GLU A 217 3.37 -31.71 -45.03
CA GLU A 217 3.18 -32.31 -46.35
C GLU A 217 1.94 -33.22 -46.35
N LYS A 218 1.20 -33.24 -47.46
CA LYS A 218 -0.03 -34.02 -47.64
C LYS A 218 0.10 -34.89 -48.89
N GLU A 219 -0.24 -36.17 -48.81
CA GLU A 219 -0.25 -37.05 -49.98
C GLU A 219 -1.15 -36.48 -51.10
N GLY A 220 -0.52 -36.04 -52.20
CA GLY A 220 -1.21 -35.56 -53.41
C GLY A 220 -1.85 -34.16 -53.34
N GLY A 221 -1.65 -33.38 -52.26
CA GLY A 221 -2.26 -32.06 -52.07
C GLY A 221 -1.26 -30.88 -52.15
N LYS A 222 -1.74 -29.67 -52.48
CA LYS A 222 -0.93 -28.45 -52.30
C LYS A 222 -0.78 -28.16 -50.80
N ARG A 223 0.46 -27.96 -50.32
CA ARG A 223 0.73 -27.55 -48.92
C ARG A 223 0.05 -26.21 -48.61
N ILE A 224 -0.40 -26.05 -47.36
CA ILE A 224 -1.00 -24.79 -46.90
C ILE A 224 0.13 -23.78 -46.69
N GLU A 225 0.09 -22.68 -47.43
CA GLU A 225 1.06 -21.57 -47.34
C GLU A 225 0.38 -20.36 -46.70
N LEU A 226 1.03 -19.75 -45.71
CA LEU A 226 0.51 -18.60 -44.99
C LEU A 226 1.60 -17.57 -44.69
N ILE A 227 1.29 -16.29 -44.85
CA ILE A 227 2.15 -15.19 -44.40
C ILE A 227 1.68 -14.69 -43.03
N VAL A 228 2.62 -14.62 -42.09
CA VAL A 228 2.45 -13.92 -40.80
C VAL A 228 3.49 -12.80 -40.74
N LYS A 229 3.08 -11.57 -40.38
CA LYS A 229 3.93 -10.37 -40.38
C LYS A 229 3.67 -9.50 -39.16
N ASP A 230 4.68 -8.76 -38.73
CA ASP A 230 4.62 -7.80 -37.62
C ASP A 230 5.16 -6.44 -38.10
N ASP A 231 4.23 -5.53 -38.41
CA ASP A 231 4.53 -4.24 -39.03
C ASP A 231 5.21 -3.28 -38.05
N ASP A 232 4.93 -3.42 -36.75
CA ASP A 232 5.56 -2.64 -35.69
C ASP A 232 7.02 -3.07 -35.48
N ALA A 233 7.32 -4.37 -35.55
CA ALA A 233 8.69 -4.89 -35.57
C ALA A 233 9.46 -4.39 -36.79
N GLN A 234 8.79 -4.36 -37.96
CA GLN A 234 9.39 -3.81 -39.16
C GLN A 234 9.71 -2.30 -39.04
N ALA A 235 8.83 -1.54 -38.42
CA ALA A 235 9.05 -0.11 -38.15
C ALA A 235 10.24 0.10 -37.18
N ARG A 236 10.37 -0.72 -36.13
CA ARG A 236 11.48 -0.64 -35.16
C ARG A 236 12.87 -0.87 -35.79
N ILE A 237 12.96 -1.72 -36.81
CA ILE A 237 14.22 -2.02 -37.53
C ILE A 237 14.56 -0.92 -38.57
N GLY A 238 13.67 0.05 -38.79
CA GLY A 238 13.95 1.21 -39.66
C GLY A 238 13.97 0.90 -41.17
N LEU A 239 13.35 -0.22 -41.59
CA LEU A 239 13.30 -0.66 -42.99
C LEU A 239 11.88 -0.52 -43.58
N PRO A 240 11.37 0.70 -43.86
CA PRO A 240 10.01 0.87 -44.40
C PRO A 240 9.84 0.09 -45.71
N GLY A 241 8.87 -0.84 -45.73
CA GLY A 241 8.48 -1.60 -46.92
C GLY A 241 9.27 -2.89 -47.24
N ARG A 242 10.31 -3.27 -46.46
CA ARG A 242 11.17 -4.43 -46.78
C ARG A 242 11.34 -5.42 -45.62
N TYR A 243 10.33 -6.26 -45.37
CA TYR A 243 10.34 -7.27 -44.29
C TYR A 243 11.58 -8.17 -44.32
N ASN A 244 12.11 -8.51 -43.14
CA ASN A 244 13.11 -9.55 -42.98
C ASN A 244 12.38 -10.90 -42.89
N TRP A 245 12.48 -11.69 -43.95
CA TRP A 245 11.74 -12.94 -44.11
C TRP A 245 12.46 -14.12 -43.45
N GLY A 246 11.68 -14.99 -42.82
CA GLY A 246 12.06 -16.36 -42.50
C GLY A 246 11.03 -17.35 -43.04
N ILE A 247 11.38 -18.64 -42.98
CA ILE A 247 10.47 -19.75 -43.26
C ILE A 247 10.20 -20.46 -41.93
N TYR A 248 8.98 -20.96 -41.76
CA TYR A 248 8.59 -21.78 -40.63
C TYR A 248 7.75 -22.98 -41.10
N GLU A 249 8.27 -24.18 -40.83
CA GLU A 249 7.56 -25.45 -41.04
C GLU A 249 7.36 -26.09 -39.66
N PRO A 250 6.12 -26.38 -39.21
CA PRO A 250 5.91 -27.05 -37.94
C PRO A 250 6.38 -28.51 -38.00
N GLU A 251 7.21 -28.93 -37.03
CA GLU A 251 7.48 -30.35 -36.79
C GLU A 251 6.24 -31.00 -36.13
N THR A 252 5.46 -31.74 -36.92
CA THR A 252 4.17 -32.30 -36.51
C THR A 252 3.76 -33.48 -37.39
N ASP A 253 3.30 -34.57 -36.78
CA ASP A 253 2.73 -35.73 -37.50
C ASP A 253 1.25 -35.51 -37.91
N ASP A 254 0.64 -34.40 -37.49
CA ASP A 254 -0.73 -34.03 -37.86
C ASP A 254 -0.80 -33.49 -39.31
N GLU A 255 -0.88 -34.40 -40.27
CA GLU A 255 -1.11 -34.09 -41.68
C GLU A 255 -2.37 -33.23 -41.92
N ASN A 256 -3.37 -33.27 -41.03
CA ASN A 256 -4.67 -32.60 -41.23
C ASN A 256 -4.75 -31.18 -40.65
N MET A 257 -3.62 -30.55 -40.37
CA MET A 257 -3.54 -29.17 -39.87
C MET A 257 -4.33 -28.16 -40.72
N ASP A 258 -5.02 -27.22 -40.06
CA ASP A 258 -5.77 -26.12 -40.67
C ASP A 258 -5.02 -24.79 -40.68
N GLU A 259 -5.52 -23.82 -41.46
CA GLU A 259 -4.88 -22.50 -41.59
C GLU A 259 -4.86 -21.73 -40.26
N LYS A 260 -5.87 -21.90 -39.39
CA LYS A 260 -5.92 -21.20 -38.08
C LYS A 260 -4.86 -21.71 -37.13
N ARG A 261 -4.61 -23.03 -37.11
CA ARG A 261 -3.56 -23.65 -36.31
C ARG A 261 -2.18 -23.24 -36.83
N LEU A 262 -1.96 -23.30 -38.15
CA LEU A 262 -0.72 -22.83 -38.78
C LEU A 262 -0.47 -21.34 -38.49
N ARG A 263 -1.50 -20.48 -38.55
CA ARG A 263 -1.42 -19.06 -38.18
C ARG A 263 -1.03 -18.85 -36.73
N THR A 264 -1.59 -19.65 -35.82
CA THR A 264 -1.30 -19.57 -34.38
C THR A 264 0.15 -19.96 -34.10
N LEU A 265 0.62 -21.06 -34.70
CA LEU A 265 2.02 -21.51 -34.58
C LEU A 265 2.98 -20.50 -35.21
N GLY A 266 2.69 -20.02 -36.42
CA GLY A 266 3.49 -19.00 -37.11
C GLY A 266 3.55 -17.66 -36.38
N THR A 267 2.46 -17.23 -35.74
CA THR A 267 2.45 -16.02 -34.88
C THR A 267 3.25 -16.24 -33.60
N THR A 268 3.18 -17.44 -33.01
CA THR A 268 3.99 -17.81 -31.84
C THR A 268 5.47 -17.82 -32.18
N GLU A 269 5.85 -18.35 -33.35
CA GLU A 269 7.23 -18.41 -33.80
C GLU A 269 7.76 -17.02 -34.21
N LEU A 270 6.97 -16.22 -34.93
CA LEU A 270 7.33 -14.83 -35.22
C LEU A 270 7.51 -14.02 -33.92
N ASN A 271 6.69 -14.25 -32.90
CA ASN A 271 6.85 -13.60 -31.59
C ASN A 271 8.18 -13.94 -30.89
N LYS A 272 8.80 -15.10 -31.17
CA LYS A 272 10.16 -15.43 -30.70
C LYS A 272 11.23 -14.71 -31.50
N ARG A 273 11.08 -14.65 -32.83
CA ARG A 273 12.10 -14.16 -33.77
C ARG A 273 12.02 -12.66 -34.09
N LYS A 274 10.98 -11.94 -33.68
CA LYS A 274 10.76 -10.51 -34.00
C LYS A 274 11.47 -9.50 -33.09
N LYS A 275 12.32 -9.98 -32.19
CA LYS A 275 13.15 -9.17 -31.31
C LYS A 275 14.61 -9.53 -31.54
N GLU A 276 15.46 -8.53 -31.42
CA GLU A 276 16.90 -8.64 -31.29
C GLU A 276 17.29 -9.61 -30.17
N ALA A 277 18.33 -10.43 -30.43
CA ALA A 277 18.92 -11.26 -29.39
C ALA A 277 19.92 -10.39 -28.62
N ILE A 278 19.65 -10.17 -27.33
CA ILE A 278 20.52 -9.36 -26.46
C ILE A 278 21.23 -10.32 -25.50
N SER A 279 22.55 -10.25 -25.49
CA SER A 279 23.39 -10.96 -24.53
C SER A 279 24.28 -9.98 -23.78
N TYR A 280 24.68 -10.38 -22.58
CA TYR A 280 25.55 -9.61 -21.71
C TYR A 280 26.73 -10.47 -21.28
N GLU A 281 27.88 -9.84 -21.20
CA GLU A 281 29.05 -10.31 -20.47
C GLU A 281 29.29 -9.29 -19.37
N VAL A 282 29.05 -9.70 -18.13
CA VAL A 282 29.22 -8.87 -16.94
C VAL A 282 30.28 -9.49 -16.06
N THR A 283 31.17 -8.67 -15.50
CA THR A 283 32.08 -9.06 -14.43
C THR A 283 31.98 -8.07 -13.28
N ALA A 284 32.02 -8.61 -12.06
CA ALA A 284 31.98 -7.82 -10.84
C ALA A 284 33.00 -8.35 -9.83
N LEU A 285 33.61 -7.45 -9.07
CA LEU A 285 34.53 -7.76 -7.98
C LEU A 285 33.76 -8.01 -6.68
N ASP A 286 34.16 -9.02 -5.91
CA ASP A 286 33.66 -9.18 -4.55
C ASP A 286 34.18 -8.09 -3.61
N ILE A 287 33.26 -7.46 -2.90
CA ILE A 287 33.55 -6.36 -1.95
C ILE A 287 33.14 -6.73 -0.51
N GLN A 288 32.79 -8.00 -0.25
CA GLN A 288 32.29 -8.47 1.04
C GLN A 288 33.29 -8.21 2.18
N LYS A 289 34.61 -8.28 1.90
CA LYS A 289 35.67 -7.96 2.86
C LYS A 289 35.56 -6.55 3.43
N ALA A 290 35.28 -5.57 2.56
CA ALA A 290 35.11 -4.17 2.96
C ALA A 290 33.69 -3.88 3.49
N TYR A 291 32.70 -4.61 2.98
CA TYR A 291 31.28 -4.42 3.28
C TYR A 291 30.62 -5.77 3.56
N SER A 292 30.63 -6.20 4.82
CA SER A 292 30.16 -7.55 5.24
C SER A 292 28.69 -7.89 4.94
N HIS A 293 27.90 -6.91 4.49
CA HIS A 293 26.51 -7.07 4.05
C HIS A 293 26.36 -7.22 2.53
N GLU A 294 27.41 -6.92 1.75
CA GLU A 294 27.43 -7.04 0.27
C GLU A 294 27.79 -8.47 -0.18
N VAL A 295 27.27 -9.48 0.53
CA VAL A 295 27.52 -10.91 0.24
C VAL A 295 26.92 -11.28 -1.11
N VAL A 296 27.69 -11.99 -1.93
CA VAL A 296 27.25 -12.59 -3.20
C VAL A 296 27.68 -14.07 -3.20
N ASN A 297 26.80 -14.97 -3.65
CA ASN A 297 27.13 -16.38 -3.81
C ASN A 297 26.72 -16.90 -5.20
N LEU A 298 27.38 -17.98 -5.60
CA LEU A 298 27.01 -18.79 -6.75
C LEU A 298 25.53 -19.23 -6.66
N GLY A 299 24.74 -18.88 -7.67
CA GLY A 299 23.29 -19.12 -7.74
C GLY A 299 22.38 -18.02 -7.20
N ASP A 300 22.94 -16.90 -6.71
CA ASP A 300 22.13 -15.75 -6.27
C ASP A 300 21.63 -14.95 -7.49
N MET A 301 20.40 -14.43 -7.41
CA MET A 301 19.87 -13.44 -8.37
C MET A 301 20.24 -12.02 -7.91
N VAL A 302 20.91 -11.26 -8.76
CA VAL A 302 21.37 -9.89 -8.45
C VAL A 302 20.82 -8.84 -9.42
N ARG A 303 20.85 -7.57 -9.00
CA ARG A 303 20.60 -6.41 -9.86
C ARG A 303 21.91 -5.77 -10.29
N ILE A 304 22.09 -5.59 -11.59
CA ILE A 304 23.20 -4.88 -12.23
C ILE A 304 22.66 -3.58 -12.81
N LYS A 305 23.36 -2.47 -12.55
CA LYS A 305 22.87 -1.12 -12.87
C LYS A 305 24.01 -0.21 -13.29
N ASN A 306 23.88 0.36 -14.47
CA ASN A 306 24.80 1.39 -14.98
C ASN A 306 23.98 2.54 -15.58
N ARG A 307 23.93 3.66 -14.85
CA ARG A 307 23.21 4.88 -15.28
C ARG A 307 23.96 5.70 -16.33
N ASP A 308 25.26 5.49 -16.45
CA ASP A 308 26.13 6.20 -17.40
C ASP A 308 26.17 5.47 -18.75
N PHE A 309 25.71 4.21 -18.79
CA PHE A 309 25.40 3.50 -20.02
C PHE A 309 24.31 4.25 -20.80
N THR A 310 24.37 4.24 -22.13
CA THR A 310 23.40 4.95 -22.99
C THR A 310 22.68 3.96 -23.91
N PRO A 311 21.38 3.69 -23.71
CA PRO A 311 20.50 4.18 -22.63
C PRO A 311 20.86 3.57 -21.26
N PRO A 312 20.41 4.17 -20.14
CA PRO A 312 20.66 3.66 -18.79
C PRO A 312 20.27 2.20 -18.63
N LEU A 313 21.23 1.38 -18.18
CA LEU A 313 21.07 -0.07 -18.11
C LEU A 313 20.63 -0.51 -16.71
N TYR A 314 19.55 -1.30 -16.67
CA TYR A 314 19.05 -1.99 -15.49
C TYR A 314 18.77 -3.44 -15.86
N VAL A 315 19.51 -4.38 -15.26
CA VAL A 315 19.47 -5.81 -15.60
C VAL A 315 19.39 -6.65 -14.34
N GLU A 316 18.57 -7.68 -14.33
CA GLU A 316 18.63 -8.76 -13.33
C GLU A 316 19.32 -9.98 -13.96
N ALA A 317 20.17 -10.68 -13.20
CA ALA A 317 20.97 -11.81 -13.68
C ALA A 317 21.27 -12.82 -12.56
N GLU A 318 21.48 -14.09 -12.92
CA GLU A 318 21.95 -15.14 -12.00
C GLU A 318 23.49 -15.14 -11.94
N VAL A 319 24.08 -15.25 -10.75
CA VAL A 319 25.52 -15.51 -10.58
C VAL A 319 25.80 -16.96 -11.00
N ILE A 320 26.37 -17.17 -12.18
CA ILE A 320 26.63 -18.51 -12.74
C ILE A 320 28.06 -18.98 -12.54
N SER A 321 29.01 -18.06 -12.33
CA SER A 321 30.41 -18.40 -12.10
C SER A 321 31.07 -17.51 -11.06
N GLU A 322 32.08 -18.07 -10.39
CA GLU A 322 32.99 -17.37 -9.49
C GLU A 322 34.43 -17.85 -9.77
N GLU A 323 35.35 -16.89 -9.86
CA GLU A 323 36.79 -17.11 -10.00
C GLU A 323 37.48 -16.43 -8.82
N TYR A 324 37.97 -17.25 -7.88
CA TYR A 324 38.61 -16.82 -6.64
C TYR A 324 40.13 -16.97 -6.74
N ASP A 325 40.85 -15.85 -6.72
CA ASP A 325 42.30 -15.84 -6.54
C ASP A 325 42.59 -16.09 -5.05
N MET A 326 43.20 -17.22 -4.72
CA MET A 326 43.45 -17.60 -3.32
C MET A 326 44.68 -16.88 -2.69
N ILE A 327 45.45 -16.14 -3.49
CA ILE A 327 46.64 -15.37 -3.08
C ILE A 327 46.26 -13.89 -2.86
N ALA A 328 45.75 -13.23 -3.90
CA ALA A 328 45.19 -11.87 -3.80
C ALA A 328 43.93 -11.86 -2.93
N GLU A 329 43.28 -13.03 -2.82
CA GLU A 329 42.11 -13.27 -1.98
C GLU A 329 40.86 -12.52 -2.49
N ASP A 330 40.85 -12.16 -3.78
CA ASP A 330 39.79 -11.45 -4.47
C ASP A 330 38.97 -12.42 -5.34
N VAL A 331 37.70 -12.10 -5.59
CA VAL A 331 36.79 -12.93 -6.39
C VAL A 331 36.18 -12.12 -7.52
N VAL A 332 36.17 -12.68 -8.72
CA VAL A 332 35.46 -12.15 -9.88
C VAL A 332 34.23 -13.02 -10.17
N TYR A 333 33.05 -12.41 -10.22
CA TYR A 333 31.79 -13.08 -10.54
C TYR A 333 31.45 -12.93 -12.03
N GLY A 334 30.91 -14.00 -12.61
CA GLY A 334 30.29 -14.00 -13.94
C GLY A 334 28.81 -14.35 -13.89
N PHE A 335 28.04 -13.80 -14.83
CA PHE A 335 26.58 -13.80 -14.78
C PHE A 335 25.92 -14.48 -15.99
N GLY A 336 24.74 -15.05 -15.77
CA GLY A 336 23.89 -15.71 -16.77
C GLY A 336 22.46 -15.19 -16.73
N GLU A 337 21.59 -15.81 -17.56
CA GLU A 337 20.15 -15.49 -17.75
C GLU A 337 19.74 -14.05 -17.40
N TYR A 338 19.91 -13.15 -18.37
CA TYR A 338 19.73 -11.71 -18.18
C TYR A 338 18.30 -11.24 -18.51
N VAL A 339 17.74 -10.40 -17.63
CA VAL A 339 16.45 -9.70 -17.84
C VAL A 339 16.70 -8.20 -17.84
N GLU A 340 16.62 -7.55 -19.00
CA GLU A 340 16.75 -6.09 -19.15
C GLU A 340 15.42 -5.38 -18.83
N TYR A 341 15.50 -4.35 -17.99
CA TYR A 341 14.38 -3.47 -17.64
C TYR A 341 14.65 -2.05 -18.15
N ARG A 342 13.62 -1.41 -18.72
CA ARG A 342 13.71 0.00 -19.11
C ARG A 342 13.46 0.89 -17.90
N GLU A 343 14.22 1.97 -17.77
CA GLU A 343 14.10 2.91 -16.64
C GLU A 343 12.66 3.44 -16.47
N LYS A 344 11.96 3.70 -17.57
CA LYS A 344 10.56 4.10 -17.54
C LYS A 344 9.70 3.04 -16.83
N ASP A 345 9.76 1.79 -17.29
CA ASP A 345 8.92 0.71 -16.76
C ASP A 345 9.17 0.49 -15.25
N LEU A 346 10.42 0.63 -14.79
CA LEU A 346 10.78 0.57 -13.36
C LEU A 346 10.25 1.78 -12.57
N ARG A 347 10.27 2.98 -13.17
CA ARG A 347 9.82 4.22 -12.53
C ARG A 347 8.31 4.44 -12.64
N ASP A 348 7.58 3.77 -13.53
CA ASP A 348 6.16 4.05 -13.79
C ASP A 348 5.30 3.84 -12.52
N GLU A 349 5.55 2.78 -11.74
CA GLU A 349 4.91 2.53 -10.43
C GLU A 349 5.19 3.65 -9.41
N PHE A 350 6.47 4.02 -9.27
CA PHE A 350 6.89 5.09 -8.35
C PHE A 350 6.36 6.46 -8.79
N THR A 351 6.35 6.72 -10.10
CA THR A 351 5.89 7.99 -10.68
C THR A 351 4.38 8.12 -10.52
N LYS A 352 3.61 7.06 -10.78
CA LYS A 352 2.16 7.01 -10.46
C LYS A 352 1.91 7.31 -8.99
N LYS A 353 2.59 6.61 -8.07
CA LYS A 353 2.44 6.86 -6.62
C LYS A 353 2.89 8.25 -6.19
N LEU A 354 3.93 8.81 -6.82
CA LEU A 354 4.43 10.14 -6.51
C LEU A 354 3.54 11.23 -7.11
N ASP A 355 2.87 10.98 -8.24
CA ASP A 355 1.85 11.85 -8.82
C ASP A 355 0.52 11.74 -8.05
N ASP A 356 0.16 10.55 -7.53
CA ASP A 356 -0.94 10.37 -6.56
C ASP A 356 -0.65 11.15 -5.27
N ILE A 357 0.59 11.09 -4.75
CA ILE A 357 1.03 11.84 -3.58
C ILE A 357 1.02 13.34 -3.87
N ARG A 358 1.52 13.79 -5.03
CA ARG A 358 1.42 15.20 -5.45
C ARG A 358 -0.04 15.65 -5.58
N SER A 359 -0.91 14.81 -6.13
CA SER A 359 -2.35 15.10 -6.20
C SER A 359 -2.97 15.21 -4.81
N LYS A 360 -2.59 14.35 -3.87
CA LYS A 360 -3.08 14.35 -2.47
C LYS A 360 -2.46 15.45 -1.60
N LEU A 361 -1.25 15.92 -1.91
CA LEU A 361 -0.58 17.02 -1.21
C LEU A 361 -1.01 18.40 -1.76
N ASN A 362 -1.34 18.48 -3.05
CA ASN A 362 -2.00 19.66 -3.61
C ASN A 362 -3.50 19.71 -3.20
N ASP A 363 -4.09 18.58 -2.79
CA ASP A 363 -5.42 18.50 -2.14
C ASP A 363 -5.33 18.62 -0.61
N SER A 364 -4.95 19.80 -0.12
CA SER A 364 -4.67 20.02 1.32
C SER A 364 -5.85 19.77 2.29
N ILE A 365 -7.10 19.62 1.81
CA ILE A 365 -8.31 19.58 2.68
C ILE A 365 -9.29 18.44 2.37
N SER A 366 -9.31 17.83 1.17
CA SER A 366 -10.27 16.76 0.87
C SER A 366 -9.84 15.82 -0.25
N ASN A 367 -10.05 14.51 -0.08
CA ASN A 367 -9.82 13.48 -1.11
C ASN A 367 -10.84 13.54 -2.28
N ILE A 368 -11.36 14.73 -2.61
CA ILE A 368 -12.39 14.92 -3.64
C ILE A 368 -11.83 14.65 -5.03
N ASN A 369 -10.59 15.05 -5.39
CA ASN A 369 -10.08 14.72 -6.73
C ASN A 369 -9.80 13.23 -6.90
N THR A 370 -9.49 12.49 -5.84
CA THR A 370 -9.32 11.03 -5.93
C THR A 370 -10.67 10.34 -6.16
N ILE A 371 -11.68 10.65 -5.33
CA ILE A 371 -13.03 10.10 -5.47
C ILE A 371 -13.67 10.50 -6.81
N VAL A 372 -13.47 11.74 -7.26
CA VAL A 372 -14.01 12.22 -8.54
C VAL A 372 -13.25 11.63 -9.72
N LYS A 373 -11.91 11.47 -9.68
CA LYS A 373 -11.20 10.73 -10.74
C LYS A 373 -11.62 9.27 -10.82
N ASP A 374 -11.71 8.57 -9.70
CA ASP A 374 -12.15 7.16 -9.71
C ASP A 374 -13.58 7.01 -10.27
N SER A 375 -14.44 8.04 -10.12
CA SER A 375 -15.78 8.07 -10.75
C SER A 375 -15.83 8.57 -12.21
N VAL A 376 -14.90 9.44 -12.63
CA VAL A 376 -14.89 10.09 -13.95
C VAL A 376 -14.00 9.34 -14.94
N ASP A 377 -12.77 9.01 -14.56
CA ASP A 377 -11.86 8.17 -15.35
C ASP A 377 -12.37 6.72 -15.41
N GLY A 378 -13.10 6.27 -14.37
CA GLY A 378 -13.72 4.95 -14.30
C GLY A 378 -14.99 4.73 -15.15
N GLN A 379 -15.63 5.79 -15.67
CA GLN A 379 -16.88 5.68 -16.44
C GLN A 379 -16.88 6.38 -17.82
N LEU A 380 -15.84 7.12 -18.21
CA LEU A 380 -15.77 7.74 -19.55
C LEU A 380 -15.17 6.86 -20.66
N GLU A 381 -14.44 5.77 -20.33
CA GLU A 381 -13.86 4.87 -21.35
C GLU A 381 -14.73 3.65 -21.72
N TYR A 382 -15.80 3.34 -20.97
CA TYR A 382 -16.65 2.18 -21.24
C TYR A 382 -18.05 2.56 -21.78
N PHE A 383 -18.15 2.54 -23.12
CA PHE A 383 -19.36 2.54 -23.95
C PHE A 383 -20.07 3.87 -24.31
N GLU A 384 -19.37 4.78 -25.01
CA GLU A 384 -20.05 5.60 -26.03
C GLU A 384 -20.25 4.83 -27.35
N ARG A 385 -21.16 3.85 -27.36
CA ARG A 385 -21.90 3.57 -28.61
C ARG A 385 -22.98 4.65 -28.71
N LYS A 386 -22.82 5.62 -29.61
CA LYS A 386 -23.81 6.69 -29.83
C LYS A 386 -25.19 6.12 -30.17
N ILE A 387 -26.07 6.01 -29.17
CA ILE A 387 -27.47 5.66 -29.36
C ILE A 387 -28.18 6.86 -29.96
N ILE A 388 -28.64 6.75 -31.20
CA ILE A 388 -29.40 7.81 -31.87
C ILE A 388 -30.78 7.88 -31.21
N LYS A 389 -31.29 9.08 -30.91
CA LYS A 389 -32.63 9.31 -30.33
C LYS A 389 -33.49 10.08 -31.33
N SER A 390 -34.58 9.48 -31.79
CA SER A 390 -35.50 10.09 -32.76
C SER A 390 -36.83 9.35 -32.82
N ALA A 391 -37.91 10.05 -33.20
CA ALA A 391 -39.23 9.43 -33.39
C ALA A 391 -39.33 8.63 -34.71
N THR A 392 -38.35 8.77 -35.61
CA THR A 392 -38.22 8.03 -36.87
C THR A 392 -36.88 7.30 -36.92
N PRO A 393 -36.77 6.16 -37.64
CA PRO A 393 -35.52 5.42 -37.74
C PRO A 393 -34.42 6.23 -38.47
N PRO A 394 -33.15 6.07 -38.10
CA PRO A 394 -32.01 6.60 -38.85
C PRO A 394 -32.02 6.18 -40.33
N GLU A 395 -31.76 7.11 -41.25
CA GLU A 395 -31.87 6.89 -42.70
C GLU A 395 -30.77 5.98 -43.29
N ASN A 396 -29.60 5.91 -42.65
CA ASN A 396 -28.45 5.10 -43.11
C ASN A 396 -27.88 4.21 -41.99
N PRO A 397 -28.60 3.15 -41.57
CA PRO A 397 -28.19 2.32 -40.45
C PRO A 397 -27.18 1.23 -40.82
N VAL A 398 -26.23 0.96 -39.92
CA VAL A 398 -25.25 -0.14 -40.02
C VAL A 398 -25.56 -1.23 -38.99
N ASN A 399 -25.16 -2.49 -39.25
CA ASN A 399 -25.36 -3.57 -38.30
C ASN A 399 -24.76 -3.24 -36.93
N ASP A 400 -25.46 -3.62 -35.86
CA ASP A 400 -25.21 -3.26 -34.46
C ASP A 400 -25.35 -1.76 -34.10
N MET A 401 -25.87 -0.91 -34.99
CA MET A 401 -26.33 0.44 -34.63
C MET A 401 -27.50 0.35 -33.65
N LEU A 402 -27.51 1.21 -32.63
CA LEU A 402 -28.58 1.32 -31.64
C LEU A 402 -29.37 2.62 -31.85
N TRP A 403 -30.70 2.50 -31.86
CA TRP A 403 -31.65 3.60 -31.97
C TRP A 403 -32.66 3.51 -30.83
N LEU A 404 -32.83 4.60 -30.09
CA LEU A 404 -33.88 4.76 -29.10
C LEU A 404 -35.08 5.42 -29.80
N ASP A 405 -36.09 4.62 -30.07
CA ASP A 405 -37.36 5.05 -30.65
C ASP A 405 -38.17 5.82 -29.60
N ILE A 406 -38.28 7.13 -29.79
CA ILE A 406 -39.04 8.04 -28.91
C ILE A 406 -40.39 8.45 -29.51
N SER A 407 -40.94 7.65 -30.46
CA SER A 407 -42.28 7.90 -31.04
C SER A 407 -43.40 7.78 -30.00
N ASN A 408 -43.19 7.00 -28.94
CA ASN A 408 -44.01 7.01 -27.73
C ASN A 408 -43.29 7.80 -26.62
N PRO A 409 -43.81 8.95 -26.16
CA PRO A 409 -43.15 9.77 -25.14
C PRO A 409 -43.10 9.11 -23.75
N ASP A 410 -44.01 8.18 -23.45
CA ASP A 410 -44.11 7.52 -22.14
C ASP A 410 -43.28 6.23 -22.07
N VAL A 411 -42.98 5.60 -23.21
CA VAL A 411 -42.26 4.32 -23.29
C VAL A 411 -41.29 4.33 -24.49
N PRO A 412 -40.08 4.90 -24.33
CA PRO A 412 -39.07 4.90 -25.39
C PRO A 412 -38.42 3.51 -25.53
N VAL A 413 -38.33 3.00 -26.76
CA VAL A 413 -37.96 1.59 -27.02
C VAL A 413 -36.59 1.49 -27.70
N LEU A 414 -35.65 0.76 -27.09
CA LEU A 414 -34.32 0.56 -27.66
C LEU A 414 -34.33 -0.55 -28.72
N LYS A 415 -33.93 -0.20 -29.94
CA LYS A 415 -33.84 -1.10 -31.09
C LYS A 415 -32.39 -1.18 -31.60
N ARG A 416 -32.00 -2.35 -32.08
CA ARG A 416 -30.71 -2.62 -32.73
C ARG A 416 -30.94 -2.94 -34.20
N TYR A 417 -30.13 -2.36 -35.09
CA TYR A 417 -30.19 -2.71 -36.50
C TYR A 417 -29.36 -3.97 -36.78
N TRP A 418 -29.96 -4.94 -37.47
CA TRP A 418 -29.31 -6.19 -37.83
C TRP A 418 -29.90 -6.75 -39.14
N ASN A 419 -29.06 -6.96 -40.15
CA ASN A 419 -29.41 -7.56 -41.44
C ASN A 419 -30.65 -6.93 -42.12
N GLY A 420 -30.68 -5.60 -42.21
CA GLY A 420 -31.75 -4.89 -42.92
C GLY A 420 -32.98 -4.55 -42.08
N GLN A 421 -33.00 -4.92 -40.80
CA GLN A 421 -34.17 -4.76 -39.92
C GLN A 421 -33.79 -4.20 -38.55
N TRP A 422 -34.72 -3.47 -37.92
CA TRP A 422 -34.61 -3.03 -36.52
C TRP A 422 -35.29 -4.04 -35.60
N ILE A 423 -34.50 -4.68 -34.73
CA ILE A 423 -34.95 -5.66 -33.73
C ILE A 423 -34.90 -5.07 -32.32
N LEU A 424 -35.74 -5.53 -31.40
CA LEU A 424 -35.72 -5.09 -30.00
C LEU A 424 -34.40 -5.49 -29.31
N ALA A 425 -33.85 -4.59 -28.49
CA ALA A 425 -32.55 -4.78 -27.84
C ALA A 425 -32.63 -5.20 -26.36
N SER A 426 -33.80 -5.14 -25.74
CA SER A 426 -34.03 -5.43 -24.31
C SER A 426 -35.12 -6.48 -24.10
N VAL A 427 -35.02 -7.22 -22.99
CA VAL A 427 -36.09 -8.06 -22.42
C VAL A 427 -36.77 -7.24 -21.32
N ASP A 428 -38.10 -7.29 -21.23
CA ASP A 428 -38.93 -6.24 -20.61
C ASP A 428 -38.84 -6.07 -19.08
N ASP A 429 -37.96 -6.78 -18.36
CA ASP A 429 -37.79 -6.57 -16.91
C ASP A 429 -36.43 -7.06 -16.36
N VAL A 430 -35.58 -6.13 -15.92
CA VAL A 430 -34.24 -6.42 -15.37
C VAL A 430 -34.30 -6.89 -13.91
N GLU A 431 -35.33 -6.49 -13.15
CA GLU A 431 -35.45 -6.83 -11.73
C GLU A 431 -35.86 -8.30 -11.54
N LYS A 432 -36.65 -8.84 -12.48
CA LYS A 432 -37.09 -10.26 -12.47
C LYS A 432 -35.96 -11.29 -12.60
N ILE A 433 -34.75 -10.86 -12.97
CA ILE A 433 -33.54 -11.71 -13.02
C ILE A 433 -32.49 -11.32 -11.97
N GLY A 434 -32.84 -10.47 -10.99
CA GLY A 434 -31.95 -10.03 -9.91
C GLY A 434 -30.97 -8.92 -10.30
N GLY A 435 -31.22 -8.20 -11.41
CA GLY A 435 -30.43 -7.04 -11.81
C GLY A 435 -30.96 -5.74 -11.18
N ILE A 436 -30.07 -4.76 -11.01
CA ILE A 436 -30.38 -3.41 -10.52
C ILE A 436 -30.60 -2.49 -11.73
N THR A 437 -31.61 -1.62 -11.69
CA THR A 437 -31.86 -0.62 -12.75
C THR A 437 -30.81 0.50 -12.72
N ARG A 438 -30.60 1.18 -13.86
CA ARG A 438 -29.59 2.25 -13.98
C ARG A 438 -29.85 3.38 -12.98
N GLU A 439 -31.11 3.74 -12.80
CA GLU A 439 -31.59 4.80 -11.92
C GLU A 439 -31.35 4.44 -10.45
N LYS A 440 -31.60 3.17 -10.06
CA LYS A 440 -31.32 2.65 -8.70
C LYS A 440 -29.82 2.63 -8.40
N ALA A 441 -29.00 2.19 -9.36
CA ALA A 441 -27.54 2.20 -9.22
C ALA A 441 -27.00 3.63 -9.03
N LEU A 442 -27.38 4.57 -9.90
CA LEU A 442 -26.95 5.96 -9.84
C LEU A 442 -27.47 6.69 -8.58
N PHE A 443 -28.70 6.41 -8.14
CA PHE A 443 -29.22 6.96 -6.88
C PHE A 443 -28.43 6.47 -5.66
N SER A 444 -28.13 5.17 -5.60
CA SER A 444 -27.32 4.59 -4.53
C SER A 444 -25.90 5.18 -4.50
N GLU A 445 -25.27 5.36 -5.67
CA GLU A 445 -23.97 6.02 -5.81
C GLU A 445 -24.01 7.47 -5.30
N LEU A 446 -24.94 8.30 -5.78
CA LEU A 446 -25.09 9.70 -5.35
C LEU A 446 -25.43 9.83 -3.85
N LYS A 447 -26.17 8.87 -3.28
CA LYS A 447 -26.47 8.83 -1.84
C LYS A 447 -25.23 8.49 -1.02
N ASN A 448 -24.40 7.56 -1.48
CA ASN A 448 -23.13 7.20 -0.82
C ASN A 448 -22.09 8.33 -0.91
N THR A 449 -21.98 9.02 -2.05
CA THR A 449 -21.12 10.21 -2.16
C THR A 449 -21.61 11.35 -1.25
N PHE A 450 -22.93 11.54 -1.11
CA PHE A 450 -23.49 12.54 -0.20
C PHE A 450 -23.19 12.28 1.28
N VAL A 451 -23.13 11.01 1.72
CA VAL A 451 -22.73 10.68 3.10
C VAL A 451 -21.30 11.16 3.38
N ASN A 452 -20.37 10.89 2.45
CA ASN A 452 -18.99 11.37 2.55
C ASN A 452 -18.91 12.91 2.47
N LEU A 453 -19.67 13.52 1.56
CA LEU A 453 -19.78 14.97 1.43
C LEU A 453 -20.25 15.64 2.73
N SER A 454 -21.22 15.03 3.41
CA SER A 454 -21.80 15.55 4.66
C SER A 454 -20.79 15.57 5.80
N ILE A 455 -19.92 14.55 5.88
CA ILE A 455 -18.81 14.50 6.86
C ILE A 455 -17.79 15.59 6.54
N GLN A 456 -17.45 15.79 5.26
CA GLN A 456 -16.52 16.84 4.84
C GLN A 456 -17.09 18.26 5.07
N HIS A 457 -18.36 18.49 4.72
CA HIS A 457 -19.06 19.75 4.95
C HIS A 457 -19.11 20.10 6.45
N SER A 458 -19.34 19.11 7.31
CA SER A 458 -19.31 19.30 8.77
C SER A 458 -17.93 19.69 9.30
N LYS A 459 -16.85 19.14 8.73
CA LYS A 459 -15.46 19.54 9.07
C LYS A 459 -15.14 20.94 8.55
N LEU A 460 -15.54 21.26 7.32
CA LEU A 460 -15.40 22.59 6.73
C LEU A 460 -16.06 23.65 7.62
N LEU A 461 -17.31 23.42 8.05
CA LEU A 461 -18.01 24.33 8.98
C LEU A 461 -17.24 24.55 10.30
N LYS A 462 -16.59 23.52 10.85
CA LYS A 462 -15.75 23.64 12.05
C LYS A 462 -14.50 24.47 11.79
N GLU A 463 -13.78 24.21 10.69
CA GLU A 463 -12.58 24.98 10.32
C GLU A 463 -12.93 26.45 10.04
N MET A 464 -14.05 26.71 9.36
CA MET A 464 -14.50 28.08 9.09
C MET A 464 -14.84 28.81 10.39
N TYR A 465 -15.50 28.12 11.32
CA TYR A 465 -15.78 28.67 12.64
C TYR A 465 -14.48 29.04 13.39
N GLU A 466 -13.50 28.13 13.46
CA GLU A 466 -12.20 28.39 14.12
C GLU A 466 -11.44 29.59 13.52
N ILE A 467 -11.58 29.84 12.22
CA ILE A 467 -10.94 30.96 11.53
C ILE A 467 -11.72 32.27 11.75
N LEU A 468 -13.05 32.23 11.66
CA LEU A 468 -13.92 33.40 11.85
C LEU A 468 -14.02 33.83 13.33
N SER A 469 -13.79 32.91 14.28
CA SER A 469 -13.71 33.20 15.71
C SER A 469 -12.28 33.54 16.18
N SER A 470 -11.31 33.65 15.27
CA SER A 470 -9.93 33.97 15.62
C SER A 470 -9.78 35.43 16.05
N GLU A 471 -9.35 35.67 17.29
CA GLU A 471 -9.05 37.01 17.83
C GLU A 471 -8.02 37.80 17.00
N TYR A 472 -7.26 37.10 16.14
CA TYR A 472 -6.24 37.66 15.27
C TYR A 472 -6.77 38.07 13.88
N LEU A 473 -8.01 37.67 13.52
CA LEU A 473 -8.68 38.10 12.30
C LEU A 473 -9.50 39.36 12.58
N VAL A 474 -8.91 40.51 12.31
CA VAL A 474 -9.50 41.85 12.57
C VAL A 474 -9.85 42.62 11.28
N ASP A 475 -9.86 41.94 10.15
CA ASP A 475 -10.18 42.50 8.83
C ASP A 475 -11.66 42.22 8.51
N GLU A 476 -12.52 43.22 8.70
CA GLU A 476 -13.97 43.11 8.53
C GLU A 476 -14.38 42.76 7.10
N ASP A 477 -13.65 43.26 6.10
CA ASP A 477 -13.90 42.97 4.67
C ASP A 477 -13.61 41.49 4.37
N LEU A 478 -12.49 40.94 4.88
CA LEU A 478 -12.18 39.52 4.74
C LEU A 478 -13.15 38.62 5.51
N ILE A 479 -13.60 39.03 6.70
CA ILE A 479 -14.64 38.32 7.46
C ILE A 479 -15.94 38.26 6.64
N GLN A 480 -16.34 39.36 6.00
CA GLN A 480 -17.53 39.40 5.15
C GLN A 480 -17.35 38.55 3.87
N GLU A 481 -16.17 38.58 3.25
CA GLU A 481 -15.85 37.76 2.07
C GLU A 481 -15.97 36.25 2.38
N VAL A 482 -15.36 35.79 3.48
CA VAL A 482 -15.40 34.38 3.91
C VAL A 482 -16.82 33.94 4.25
N ASN A 483 -17.58 34.74 5.02
CA ASN A 483 -18.98 34.42 5.35
C ASN A 483 -19.84 34.29 4.07
N SER A 484 -19.73 35.24 3.14
CA SER A 484 -20.51 35.20 1.89
C SER A 484 -20.23 33.97 1.03
N LYS A 485 -18.94 33.55 0.92
CA LYS A 485 -18.57 32.32 0.21
C LYS A 485 -18.97 31.04 0.96
N LEU A 486 -19.00 31.08 2.28
CA LEU A 486 -19.45 29.98 3.12
C LEU A 486 -20.96 29.76 2.96
N ASP A 487 -21.76 30.81 3.03
CA ASP A 487 -23.21 30.76 2.83
C ASP A 487 -23.57 30.19 1.45
N ALA A 488 -22.91 30.64 0.38
CA ALA A 488 -23.08 30.11 -0.97
C ALA A 488 -22.70 28.62 -1.07
N THR A 489 -21.75 28.14 -0.26
CA THR A 489 -21.35 26.72 -0.20
C THR A 489 -22.40 25.90 0.58
N ILE A 490 -22.92 26.43 1.68
CA ILE A 490 -24.00 25.82 2.49
C ILE A 490 -25.30 25.72 1.68
N GLU A 491 -25.62 26.73 0.87
CA GLU A 491 -26.83 26.74 0.04
C GLU A 491 -26.84 25.55 -0.92
N VAL A 492 -25.77 25.35 -1.69
CA VAL A 492 -25.67 24.24 -2.66
C VAL A 492 -25.65 22.88 -1.96
N TYR A 493 -25.00 22.75 -0.79
CA TYR A 493 -25.07 21.53 0.02
C TYR A 493 -26.53 21.20 0.41
N ASN A 494 -27.30 22.19 0.83
CA ASN A 494 -28.72 22.00 1.19
C ASN A 494 -29.58 21.65 -0.04
N GLN A 495 -29.27 22.18 -1.23
CA GLN A 495 -29.94 21.81 -2.48
C GLN A 495 -29.68 20.35 -2.86
N ILE A 496 -28.43 19.87 -2.76
CA ILE A 496 -28.09 18.45 -2.97
C ILE A 496 -28.85 17.57 -1.96
N LYS A 497 -28.84 17.96 -0.68
CA LYS A 497 -29.54 17.26 0.39
C LYS A 497 -31.03 17.12 0.09
N ALA A 498 -31.70 18.23 -0.20
CA ALA A 498 -33.14 18.26 -0.47
C ALA A 498 -33.51 17.42 -1.70
N ASN A 499 -32.70 17.45 -2.77
CA ASN A 499 -32.94 16.62 -3.94
C ASN A 499 -32.88 15.12 -3.61
N LEU A 500 -31.83 14.68 -2.89
CA LEU A 500 -31.66 13.28 -2.50
C LEU A 500 -32.73 12.80 -1.50
N GLU A 501 -33.13 13.64 -0.55
CA GLU A 501 -34.22 13.35 0.39
C GLU A 501 -35.61 13.34 -0.30
N SER A 502 -35.77 14.02 -1.44
CA SER A 502 -36.99 13.98 -2.26
C SER A 502 -37.16 12.71 -3.11
N MET A 503 -36.18 11.80 -3.09
CA MET A 503 -36.12 10.61 -3.95
C MET A 503 -35.94 9.33 -3.12
N THR A 504 -36.41 8.22 -3.68
CA THR A 504 -36.18 6.85 -3.20
C THR A 504 -35.71 6.00 -4.37
N GLU A 505 -35.22 4.79 -4.11
CA GLU A 505 -34.78 3.86 -5.16
C GLU A 505 -35.87 3.61 -6.22
N ASP A 506 -37.15 3.62 -5.84
CA ASP A 506 -38.28 3.40 -6.75
C ASP A 506 -38.86 4.69 -7.36
N THR A 507 -38.44 5.88 -6.89
CA THR A 507 -38.96 7.19 -7.34
C THR A 507 -37.91 8.12 -7.94
N ALA A 508 -36.65 7.70 -7.99
CA ALA A 508 -35.55 8.44 -8.61
C ALA A 508 -35.70 8.45 -10.13
N THR A 509 -35.82 9.64 -10.74
CA THR A 509 -35.87 9.81 -12.20
C THR A 509 -34.51 10.26 -12.72
N ILE A 510 -34.14 9.78 -13.92
CA ILE A 510 -32.84 10.10 -14.52
C ILE A 510 -32.59 11.62 -14.66
N GLY A 511 -33.64 12.41 -14.91
CA GLY A 511 -33.54 13.88 -14.93
C GLY A 511 -33.10 14.45 -13.58
N LYS A 512 -33.83 14.15 -12.49
CA LYS A 512 -33.47 14.59 -11.14
C LYS A 512 -32.10 14.10 -10.70
N LEU A 513 -31.69 12.89 -11.11
CA LEU A 513 -30.37 12.34 -10.78
C LEU A 513 -29.24 13.14 -11.47
N ILE A 514 -29.42 13.50 -12.74
CA ILE A 514 -28.49 14.36 -13.49
C ILE A 514 -28.46 15.79 -12.90
N ASP A 515 -29.62 16.37 -12.57
CA ASP A 515 -29.70 17.68 -11.91
C ASP A 515 -28.96 17.68 -10.57
N THR A 516 -29.10 16.60 -9.80
CA THR A 516 -28.40 16.40 -8.52
C THR A 516 -26.89 16.24 -8.75
N GLN A 517 -26.47 15.48 -9.77
CA GLN A 517 -25.06 15.34 -10.15
C GLN A 517 -24.44 16.70 -10.55
N ALA A 518 -25.18 17.55 -11.25
CA ALA A 518 -24.72 18.91 -11.58
C ALA A 518 -24.52 19.79 -10.32
N LEU A 519 -25.38 19.66 -9.30
CA LEU A 519 -25.20 20.37 -8.04
C LEU A 519 -23.92 19.97 -7.29
N PHE A 520 -23.46 18.70 -7.37
CA PHE A 520 -22.15 18.31 -6.82
C PHE A 520 -20.98 19.04 -7.50
N LEU A 521 -21.08 19.32 -8.80
CA LEU A 521 -20.06 20.10 -9.53
C LEU A 521 -20.09 21.57 -9.12
N ILE A 522 -21.28 22.16 -8.94
CA ILE A 522 -21.44 23.54 -8.45
C ILE A 522 -20.92 23.68 -7.01
N TYR A 523 -21.17 22.68 -6.15
CA TYR A 523 -20.67 22.67 -4.78
C TYR A 523 -19.13 22.69 -4.72
N ARG A 524 -18.47 21.96 -5.64
CA ARG A 524 -17.00 22.00 -5.81
C ARG A 524 -16.50 23.40 -6.17
N GLU A 525 -17.17 24.09 -7.09
CA GLU A 525 -16.84 25.48 -7.46
C GLU A 525 -16.95 26.42 -6.26
N ARG A 526 -18.01 26.29 -5.44
CA ARG A 526 -18.20 27.09 -4.22
C ARG A 526 -17.15 26.83 -3.13
N ILE A 527 -16.72 25.58 -2.95
CA ILE A 527 -15.58 25.27 -2.06
C ILE A 527 -14.29 25.97 -2.54
N GLN A 528 -14.02 25.97 -3.84
CA GLN A 528 -12.80 26.58 -4.38
C GLN A 528 -12.81 28.11 -4.20
N ASP A 529 -13.97 28.74 -4.41
CA ASP A 529 -14.21 30.15 -4.09
C ASP A 529 -13.93 30.45 -2.59
N LEU A 530 -14.51 29.66 -1.69
CA LEU A 530 -14.34 29.80 -0.24
C LEU A 530 -12.87 29.63 0.18
N TYR A 531 -12.18 28.63 -0.35
CA TYR A 531 -10.76 28.37 -0.05
C TYR A 531 -9.88 29.60 -0.32
N ASN A 532 -10.10 30.29 -1.44
CA ASN A 532 -9.33 31.48 -1.79
C ASN A 532 -9.53 32.63 -0.77
N SER A 533 -10.75 32.82 -0.29
CA SER A 533 -11.06 33.83 0.76
C SER A 533 -10.47 33.43 2.11
N VAL A 534 -10.54 32.15 2.45
CA VAL A 534 -9.99 31.56 3.69
C VAL A 534 -8.47 31.71 3.76
N GLU A 535 -7.76 31.46 2.65
CA GLU A 535 -6.30 31.58 2.63
C GLU A 535 -5.84 33.03 2.84
N LYS A 536 -6.57 34.03 2.29
CA LYS A 536 -6.34 35.45 2.62
C LYS A 536 -6.51 35.70 4.13
N ALA A 537 -7.57 35.15 4.74
CA ALA A 537 -7.83 35.30 6.17
C ALA A 537 -6.74 34.64 7.05
N LYS A 538 -6.28 33.44 6.70
CA LYS A 538 -5.14 32.76 7.36
C LYS A 538 -3.86 33.59 7.26
N LEU A 539 -3.56 34.15 6.09
CA LEU A 539 -2.40 35.05 5.90
C LEU A 539 -2.54 36.37 6.66
N ALA A 540 -3.76 36.91 6.84
CA ALA A 540 -4.01 38.08 7.67
C ALA A 540 -3.78 37.78 9.16
N ILE A 541 -4.32 36.66 9.66
CA ILE A 541 -4.07 36.12 11.00
C ILE A 541 -2.57 35.96 11.25
N GLU A 542 -1.83 35.30 10.34
CA GLU A 542 -0.40 35.04 10.52
C GLU A 542 0.42 36.34 10.56
N LYS A 543 0.11 37.31 9.69
CA LYS A 543 0.73 38.65 9.71
C LYS A 543 0.44 39.38 11.01
N ARG A 544 -0.81 39.31 11.51
CA ARG A 544 -1.21 39.93 12.79
C ARG A 544 -0.49 39.27 13.96
N PHE A 545 -0.38 37.95 13.97
CA PHE A 545 0.32 37.18 14.99
C PHE A 545 1.83 37.51 15.01
N LYS A 546 2.49 37.54 13.84
CA LYS A 546 3.90 37.97 13.72
C LYS A 546 4.13 39.41 14.19
N LEU A 547 3.17 40.32 13.92
CA LEU A 547 3.22 41.70 14.42
C LEU A 547 3.10 41.78 15.94
N LEU A 548 2.24 40.97 16.56
CA LEU A 548 2.12 40.90 18.01
C LEU A 548 3.35 40.26 18.66
N GLN A 549 3.89 39.19 18.06
CA GLN A 549 5.16 38.58 18.52
C GLN A 549 6.33 39.55 18.44
N SER A 550 6.45 40.38 17.39
CA SER A 550 7.52 41.39 17.30
C SER A 550 7.36 42.57 18.28
N GLN A 551 6.21 42.69 18.94
CA GLN A 551 5.99 43.65 20.03
C GLN A 551 6.41 43.09 21.40
N TYR A 552 6.49 41.77 21.56
CA TYR A 552 6.99 41.07 22.75
C TYR A 552 8.40 40.50 22.51
N THR A 553 9.41 41.36 22.49
CA THR A 553 10.81 40.94 22.61
C THR A 553 11.19 40.75 24.09
N ASP A 554 12.11 39.82 24.40
CA ASP A 554 12.68 39.70 25.76
C ASP A 554 13.26 41.05 26.23
N GLU A 555 13.81 41.85 25.30
CA GLU A 555 14.29 43.22 25.54
C GLU A 555 13.19 44.14 26.11
N LYS A 556 12.02 44.24 25.46
CA LYS A 556 10.88 45.03 25.97
C LYS A 556 10.27 44.49 27.26
N PHE A 557 10.28 43.17 27.44
CA PHE A 557 9.86 42.55 28.69
C PHE A 557 10.82 42.92 29.84
N ASN A 558 12.13 42.86 29.58
CA ASN A 558 13.16 43.27 30.54
C ASN A 558 13.11 44.77 30.85
N ASP A 559 12.85 45.63 29.85
CA ASP A 559 12.65 47.07 30.06
C ASP A 559 11.44 47.32 30.98
N ALA A 560 10.29 46.68 30.71
CA ALA A 560 9.09 46.81 31.54
C ALA A 560 9.29 46.26 32.96
N MET A 561 9.97 45.12 33.11
CA MET A 561 10.32 44.58 34.43
C MET A 561 11.35 45.44 35.18
N THR A 562 12.23 46.14 34.46
CA THR A 562 13.16 47.13 35.03
C THR A 562 12.42 48.39 35.48
N GLU A 563 11.41 48.88 34.74
CA GLU A 563 10.53 49.95 35.22
C GLU A 563 9.77 49.53 36.49
N ILE A 564 9.22 48.31 36.53
CA ILE A 564 8.56 47.77 37.73
C ILE A 564 9.53 47.69 38.91
N ALA A 565 10.78 47.22 38.68
CA ALA A 565 11.83 47.21 39.70
C ALA A 565 12.14 48.60 40.25
N ASN A 566 12.22 49.63 39.39
CA ASN A 566 12.47 51.01 39.81
C ASN A 566 11.35 51.62 40.68
N VAL A 567 10.14 51.04 40.66
CA VAL A 567 9.00 51.48 41.51
C VAL A 567 8.99 50.74 42.86
N LEU A 568 9.76 49.66 43.02
CA LEU A 568 9.84 48.84 44.22
C LEU A 568 10.97 49.30 45.18
N PRO A 569 10.78 49.28 46.52
CA PRO A 569 11.84 49.55 47.48
C PRO A 569 13.05 48.62 47.26
N ASN A 570 14.20 49.21 46.92
CA ASN A 570 15.41 48.49 46.51
C ASN A 570 15.14 47.40 45.46
N GLY A 571 14.22 47.67 44.53
CA GLY A 571 13.84 46.74 43.48
C GLY A 571 14.95 46.52 42.45
N HIS A 572 15.25 45.27 42.14
CA HIS A 572 16.20 44.87 41.11
C HIS A 572 15.66 43.71 40.28
N TRP A 573 15.59 43.93 38.96
CA TRP A 573 15.29 42.90 37.96
C TRP A 573 16.61 42.33 37.41
N ASP A 574 16.72 41.00 37.43
CA ASP A 574 17.78 40.24 36.78
C ASP A 574 17.25 39.61 35.48
N PRO A 575 17.67 40.09 34.30
CA PRO A 575 17.25 39.55 32.99
C PRO A 575 17.68 38.10 32.73
N ASP A 576 18.82 37.68 33.28
CA ASP A 576 19.43 36.37 32.99
C ASP A 576 18.79 35.26 33.85
N THR A 577 18.45 35.56 35.11
CA THR A 577 17.74 34.62 35.99
C THR A 577 16.22 34.78 35.99
N LYS A 578 15.70 35.83 35.35
CA LYS A 578 14.28 36.24 35.32
C LYS A 578 13.68 36.44 36.71
N GLN A 579 14.44 37.03 37.63
CA GLN A 579 14.02 37.29 39.02
C GLN A 579 13.88 38.78 39.32
N LEU A 580 12.76 39.13 39.94
CA LEU A 580 12.52 40.45 40.53
C LEU A 580 12.70 40.36 42.04
N THR A 581 13.68 41.08 42.57
CA THR A 581 13.98 41.18 44.01
C THR A 581 13.64 42.57 44.52
N SER A 582 13.24 42.70 45.78
CA SER A 582 12.91 43.98 46.44
C SER A 582 12.87 43.74 47.96
N ASP A 583 13.18 44.77 48.75
CA ASP A 583 13.00 44.72 50.20
C ASP A 583 11.51 44.64 50.55
N ILE A 584 11.17 43.82 51.56
CA ILE A 584 9.78 43.55 51.97
C ILE A 584 9.06 44.87 52.25
N PRO A 585 8.09 45.29 51.41
CA PRO A 585 7.45 46.59 51.57
C PRO A 585 6.63 46.61 52.86
N ASN A 586 6.55 47.78 53.50
CA ASN A 586 5.69 47.91 54.66
C ASN A 586 4.20 47.89 54.23
N LYS A 587 3.29 47.73 55.19
CA LYS A 587 1.86 47.51 54.88
C LYS A 587 1.22 48.66 54.08
N ASP A 588 1.70 49.89 54.24
CA ASP A 588 1.17 51.06 53.53
C ASP A 588 1.74 51.14 52.10
N ASP A 589 3.00 50.72 51.89
CA ASP A 589 3.62 50.59 50.56
C ASP A 589 2.88 49.54 49.70
N LEU A 590 2.45 48.44 50.34
CA LEU A 590 1.67 47.37 49.70
C LEU A 590 0.29 47.83 49.23
N GLU A 591 -0.43 48.66 50.00
CA GLU A 591 -1.70 49.24 49.54
C GLU A 591 -1.50 50.31 48.45
N GLN A 592 -0.42 51.11 48.52
CA GLN A 592 -0.07 52.05 47.44
C GLN A 592 0.19 51.33 46.10
N MET A 593 0.93 50.21 46.13
CA MET A 593 1.18 49.39 44.95
C MET A 593 -0.09 48.72 44.45
N ARG A 594 -0.91 48.17 45.35
CA ARG A 594 -2.21 47.57 45.00
C ARG A 594 -3.14 48.57 44.32
N LEU A 595 -3.24 49.80 44.83
CA LEU A 595 -4.06 50.86 44.24
C LEU A 595 -3.57 51.24 42.84
N LYS A 596 -2.26 51.45 42.65
CA LYS A 596 -1.70 51.75 41.31
C LYS A 596 -1.84 50.60 40.32
N LEU A 597 -1.73 49.35 40.79
CA LEU A 597 -1.97 48.18 39.95
C LEU A 597 -3.43 48.16 39.47
N ILE A 598 -4.39 48.44 40.36
CA ILE A 598 -5.82 48.53 40.02
C ILE A 598 -6.08 49.67 39.02
N GLU A 599 -5.54 50.88 39.24
CA GLU A 599 -5.63 52.00 38.27
C GLU A 599 -5.05 51.63 36.90
N SER A 600 -3.93 50.90 36.84
CA SER A 600 -3.32 50.48 35.57
C SER A 600 -4.09 49.37 34.83
N LEU A 601 -4.93 48.62 35.55
CA LEU A 601 -5.71 47.49 35.02
C LEU A 601 -7.16 47.87 34.71
N GLU A 602 -7.66 49.02 35.17
CA GLU A 602 -9.02 49.51 34.92
C GLU A 602 -9.37 49.55 33.41
N PRO A 603 -8.52 50.09 32.50
CA PRO A 603 -8.80 50.09 31.07
C PRO A 603 -8.82 48.69 30.43
N ILE A 604 -8.20 47.71 31.08
CA ILE A 604 -8.20 46.30 30.64
C ILE A 604 -9.45 45.61 31.15
N ASN A 605 -9.92 45.91 32.37
CA ASN A 605 -11.19 45.40 32.89
C ASN A 605 -12.39 45.92 32.09
N ASP A 606 -12.43 47.20 31.72
CA ASP A 606 -13.49 47.75 30.85
C ASP A 606 -13.51 47.04 29.47
N ARG A 607 -12.32 46.74 28.93
CA ARG A 607 -12.15 45.99 27.67
C ARG A 607 -12.58 44.53 27.81
N ILE A 608 -12.30 43.91 28.95
CA ILE A 608 -12.73 42.54 29.27
C ILE A 608 -14.25 42.50 29.45
N GLU A 609 -14.88 43.49 30.11
CA GLU A 609 -16.34 43.58 30.19
C GLU A 609 -16.97 43.78 28.82
N SER A 610 -16.41 44.62 27.93
CA SER A 610 -16.94 44.79 26.57
C SER A 610 -16.81 43.50 25.75
N ILE A 611 -15.66 42.83 25.80
CA ILE A 611 -15.41 41.56 25.11
C ILE A 611 -16.30 40.46 25.68
N GLN A 612 -16.49 40.37 27.01
CA GLN A 612 -17.44 39.44 27.61
C GLN A 612 -18.89 39.71 27.18
N LYS A 613 -19.26 40.97 26.92
CA LYS A 613 -20.57 41.35 26.37
C LYS A 613 -20.75 40.93 24.92
N GLU A 614 -19.70 41.06 24.11
CA GLU A 614 -19.69 40.61 22.71
C GLU A 614 -19.69 39.07 22.63
N VAL A 615 -18.81 38.39 23.36
CA VAL A 615 -18.78 36.92 23.48
C VAL A 615 -20.15 36.39 23.88
N LYS A 616 -20.80 36.98 24.88
CA LYS A 616 -22.15 36.58 25.32
C LYS A 616 -23.24 36.83 24.25
N ASN A 617 -23.05 37.77 23.34
CA ASN A 617 -23.93 37.96 22.18
C ASN A 617 -23.64 36.96 21.05
N TYR A 618 -22.37 36.62 20.81
CA TYR A 618 -21.97 35.59 19.83
C TYR A 618 -22.36 34.18 20.30
N GLU A 619 -22.23 33.86 21.58
CA GLU A 619 -22.71 32.62 22.20
C GLU A 619 -24.23 32.47 22.00
N ASN A 620 -25.03 33.50 22.34
CA ASN A 620 -26.48 33.51 22.09
C ASN A 620 -26.83 33.30 20.59
N GLY A 621 -26.02 33.83 19.66
CA GLY A 621 -26.22 33.67 18.22
C GLY A 621 -25.87 32.27 17.70
N MET A 622 -24.83 31.65 18.26
CA MET A 622 -24.46 30.27 17.95
C MET A 622 -25.44 29.25 18.53
N GLU A 623 -25.91 29.49 19.76
CA GLU A 623 -26.88 28.64 20.45
C GLU A 623 -28.17 28.52 19.61
N LEU A 624 -28.71 29.65 19.13
CA LEU A 624 -29.84 29.71 18.17
C LEU A 624 -29.62 28.94 16.86
N THR A 625 -28.37 28.76 16.43
CA THR A 625 -28.02 28.13 15.15
C THR A 625 -27.80 26.62 15.31
N ILE A 626 -27.28 26.19 16.46
CA ILE A 626 -27.06 24.77 16.78
C ILE A 626 -28.37 24.10 17.22
N ASP A 627 -29.22 24.77 18.00
CA ASP A 627 -30.54 24.26 18.42
C ASP A 627 -31.48 23.98 17.23
N LYS A 628 -31.26 24.67 16.10
CA LYS A 628 -32.02 24.47 14.85
C LYS A 628 -31.58 23.25 14.03
N LYS A 629 -30.41 22.67 14.28
CA LYS A 629 -29.85 21.55 13.50
C LYS A 629 -29.78 20.21 14.24
N ILE A 630 -29.89 20.16 15.57
CA ILE A 630 -29.91 18.90 16.34
C ILE A 630 -31.35 18.50 16.73
N LYS A 631 -32.19 18.27 15.71
CA LYS A 631 -33.50 17.64 15.90
C LYS A 631 -34.09 17.05 14.61
N GLU A 632 -33.46 16.00 14.09
CA GLU A 632 -34.14 14.86 13.44
C GLU A 632 -33.14 13.79 13.00
N TYR A 633 -33.01 12.73 13.80
CA TYR A 633 -32.51 11.43 13.32
C TYR A 633 -33.38 10.32 13.90
N ASN A 634 -34.52 10.10 13.26
CA ASN A 634 -35.54 9.16 13.70
C ASN A 634 -35.27 7.75 13.16
N ASN A 635 -34.32 7.04 13.77
CA ASN A 635 -33.89 5.73 13.28
C ASN A 635 -34.78 4.58 13.81
N GLY A 636 -36.07 4.62 13.44
CA GLY A 636 -36.99 3.47 13.35
C GLY A 636 -37.30 2.61 14.58
N SER A 637 -36.72 2.89 15.76
CA SER A 637 -36.66 1.94 16.89
C SER A 637 -37.14 2.50 18.24
N GLY A 638 -37.79 3.68 18.23
CA GLY A 638 -38.55 4.20 19.39
C GLY A 638 -37.74 4.56 20.64
N ASN A 639 -36.42 4.74 20.53
CA ASN A 639 -35.50 4.74 21.66
C ASN A 639 -34.65 6.02 21.75
N ILE A 640 -35.11 7.01 22.51
CA ILE A 640 -34.44 8.33 22.68
C ILE A 640 -33.44 8.29 23.85
N TYR A 641 -32.30 8.97 23.72
CA TYR A 641 -31.37 9.29 24.82
C TYR A 641 -31.26 10.81 24.95
N ARG A 642 -31.23 11.35 26.18
CA ARG A 642 -30.99 12.78 26.46
C ARG A 642 -30.40 12.96 27.86
N TYR A 643 -29.44 13.88 28.02
CA TYR A 643 -28.95 14.39 29.31
C TYR A 643 -29.45 15.83 29.51
N SER A 644 -29.59 16.29 30.77
CA SER A 644 -30.15 17.61 31.10
C SER A 644 -29.74 18.13 32.48
N ASN A 645 -29.48 19.45 32.59
CA ASN A 645 -29.67 20.27 33.79
C ASN A 645 -29.89 21.76 33.36
N PRO A 646 -30.34 22.71 34.22
CA PRO A 646 -31.62 23.35 33.92
C PRO A 646 -31.74 24.89 34.12
N ALA A 647 -32.86 25.43 33.61
CA ALA A 647 -33.46 26.75 33.89
C ALA A 647 -32.71 28.00 33.34
N THR A 648 -33.40 29.00 32.79
CA THR A 648 -34.81 29.41 32.98
C THR A 648 -35.63 29.59 31.69
N PHE A 649 -36.92 29.21 31.74
CA PHE A 649 -37.95 29.43 30.70
C PHE A 649 -39.23 30.04 31.32
N LYS A 650 -40.23 30.41 30.50
CA LYS A 650 -41.54 30.91 30.98
C LYS A 650 -42.73 30.43 30.11
N GLY A 651 -43.70 29.74 30.71
CA GLY A 651 -45.04 29.45 30.15
C GLY A 651 -45.43 27.95 30.10
N ALA A 652 -46.55 27.55 30.73
CA ALA A 652 -47.05 26.17 30.77
C ALA A 652 -48.57 26.04 31.11
N GLU A 653 -49.16 24.87 30.81
CA GLU A 653 -50.46 24.34 31.31
C GLU A 653 -50.28 22.84 31.70
N TYR A 654 -51.07 22.32 32.66
CA TYR A 654 -50.64 21.24 33.60
C TYR A 654 -51.39 19.87 33.57
N TYR A 655 -50.83 18.79 34.17
CA TYR A 655 -51.35 17.38 34.15
C TYR A 655 -51.10 16.52 35.44
N GLU A 656 -51.70 15.31 35.57
CA GLU A 656 -51.64 14.42 36.78
C GLU A 656 -51.47 12.88 36.48
N ALA A 657 -50.87 12.10 37.40
CA ALA A 657 -50.41 10.70 37.22
C ALA A 657 -51.19 9.57 37.96
N SER A 658 -51.13 8.31 37.48
CA SER A 658 -52.07 7.23 37.87
C SER A 658 -51.67 5.72 37.83
N SER A 659 -50.46 5.24 37.43
CA SER A 659 -50.03 3.81 37.65
C SER A 659 -48.51 3.56 37.46
N ILE A 660 -47.99 2.34 37.71
CA ILE A 660 -46.57 1.93 37.53
C ILE A 660 -46.47 0.47 37.00
N ILE A 661 -45.63 0.18 36.00
CA ILE A 661 -45.35 -1.19 35.46
C ILE A 661 -43.95 -1.27 34.77
N ASP A 662 -43.32 -2.46 34.65
CA ASP A 662 -41.91 -2.68 34.24
C ASP A 662 -41.65 -3.01 32.74
N GLY A 663 -40.37 -2.91 32.31
CA GLY A 663 -39.82 -3.12 30.94
C GLY A 663 -39.57 -1.82 30.14
N ASP A 664 -38.49 -1.59 29.35
CA ASP A 664 -37.18 -2.28 29.18
C ASP A 664 -35.96 -1.29 29.30
N GLU A 665 -34.71 -1.78 29.37
CA GLU A 665 -33.58 -1.13 30.09
C GLU A 665 -32.67 -0.12 29.35
N LYS A 666 -32.36 1.01 30.00
CA LYS A 666 -31.22 1.93 29.75
C LYS A 666 -30.76 2.53 31.09
N ALA A 667 -29.44 2.63 31.31
CA ALA A 667 -28.84 2.97 32.62
C ALA A 667 -28.31 4.41 32.71
N ILE A 668 -28.34 4.97 33.93
CA ILE A 668 -27.71 6.25 34.31
C ILE A 668 -27.02 6.05 35.65
N GLU A 669 -25.69 6.23 35.72
CA GLU A 669 -24.97 6.41 36.99
C GLU A 669 -25.02 7.88 37.39
N TYR A 670 -25.32 8.15 38.66
CA TYR A 670 -25.38 9.50 39.21
C TYR A 670 -24.79 9.51 40.62
N ASP A 671 -23.78 10.35 40.81
CA ASP A 671 -23.08 10.56 42.08
C ASP A 671 -23.60 11.84 42.76
N ASN A 672 -23.97 11.71 44.05
CA ASN A 672 -24.29 12.77 45.00
C ASN A 672 -25.44 13.76 44.69
N ALA A 673 -26.67 13.32 44.96
CA ALA A 673 -27.69 14.15 45.63
C ALA A 673 -28.74 13.29 46.37
N ARG A 674 -29.11 13.67 47.61
CA ARG A 674 -30.10 12.95 48.45
C ARG A 674 -31.54 12.91 47.90
N SER A 675 -31.80 13.51 46.75
CA SER A 675 -33.12 13.56 46.11
C SER A 675 -32.96 13.71 44.60
N VAL A 676 -33.51 12.77 43.85
CA VAL A 676 -33.59 12.87 42.38
C VAL A 676 -34.84 13.68 42.04
N TYR A 677 -34.64 14.89 41.54
CA TYR A 677 -35.71 15.77 41.08
C TYR A 677 -35.94 15.59 39.58
N PHE A 678 -37.17 15.21 39.21
CA PHE A 678 -37.65 15.37 37.83
C PHE A 678 -38.40 16.70 37.76
N GLY A 679 -37.94 17.59 36.87
CA GLY A 679 -38.57 18.90 36.64
C GLY A 679 -39.98 18.78 36.05
N PRO A 680 -40.74 19.89 35.98
CA PRO A 680 -42.10 19.86 35.46
C PRO A 680 -42.14 19.43 33.98
N LEU A 681 -43.19 18.69 33.60
CA LEU A 681 -43.33 17.98 32.32
C LEU A 681 -43.80 18.88 31.15
N ASP A 682 -43.40 20.16 31.19
CA ASP A 682 -44.04 21.25 30.44
C ASP A 682 -43.55 21.38 28.99
N TYR A 683 -42.64 20.50 28.56
CA TYR A 683 -41.98 20.55 27.24
C TYR A 683 -42.68 19.73 26.14
N TYR A 684 -43.87 19.19 26.40
CA TYR A 684 -44.66 18.43 25.43
C TYR A 684 -46.15 18.81 25.50
N THR A 685 -46.77 19.00 24.33
CA THR A 685 -48.23 19.06 24.17
C THR A 685 -48.81 17.65 24.22
N TRP A 686 -49.18 17.20 25.42
CA TRP A 686 -49.73 15.87 25.64
C TRP A 686 -51.21 15.77 25.21
N GLU A 687 -51.61 14.66 24.59
CA GLU A 687 -53.00 14.46 24.15
C GLU A 687 -53.91 14.12 25.33
N VAL A 688 -54.98 14.93 25.50
CA VAL A 688 -55.97 14.78 26.56
C VAL A 688 -56.64 13.40 26.49
N GLY A 689 -56.63 12.67 27.61
CA GLY A 689 -57.22 11.34 27.75
C GLY A 689 -56.29 10.17 27.37
N LYS A 690 -55.15 10.42 26.73
CA LYS A 690 -54.19 9.37 26.36
C LYS A 690 -53.33 8.96 27.57
N LYS A 691 -52.91 7.69 27.64
CA LYS A 691 -52.12 7.16 28.76
C LYS A 691 -50.65 7.10 28.36
N TYR A 692 -49.78 7.71 29.14
CA TYR A 692 -48.34 7.83 28.89
C TYR A 692 -47.55 7.23 30.06
N THR A 693 -46.58 6.37 29.79
CA THR A 693 -45.68 5.80 30.81
C THR A 693 -44.26 6.28 30.58
N MET A 694 -43.66 6.87 31.61
CA MET A 694 -42.24 7.16 31.70
C MET A 694 -41.58 6.08 32.55
N SER A 695 -40.48 5.49 32.09
CA SER A 695 -39.77 4.42 32.81
C SER A 695 -38.28 4.73 32.90
N PHE A 696 -37.65 4.47 34.03
CA PHE A 696 -36.23 4.69 34.27
C PHE A 696 -35.63 3.59 35.15
N THR A 697 -34.35 3.29 34.96
CA THR A 697 -33.58 2.38 35.82
C THR A 697 -32.50 3.18 36.52
N ILE A 698 -32.41 3.04 37.85
CA ILE A 698 -31.50 3.83 38.68
C ILE A 698 -30.82 2.93 39.73
N LYS A 699 -29.54 3.19 39.97
CA LYS A 699 -28.77 2.68 41.09
C LYS A 699 -28.16 3.87 41.82
N THR A 700 -28.07 3.78 43.13
CA THR A 700 -27.48 4.81 43.97
C THR A 700 -26.61 4.18 45.03
N ASP A 701 -25.49 4.83 45.32
CA ASP A 701 -24.59 4.55 46.43
C ASP A 701 -25.06 5.19 47.75
N THR A 702 -26.10 6.02 47.70
CA THR A 702 -26.60 6.81 48.82
C THR A 702 -27.67 6.02 49.60
N PRO A 703 -27.49 5.77 50.91
CA PRO A 703 -28.53 5.15 51.75
C PRO A 703 -29.81 5.99 51.78
N ASP A 704 -30.97 5.33 51.88
CA ASP A 704 -32.30 5.94 52.00
C ASP A 704 -32.67 6.95 50.87
N ALA A 705 -32.10 6.76 49.68
CA ALA A 705 -32.44 7.54 48.50
C ALA A 705 -33.92 7.35 48.10
N ASN A 706 -34.57 8.46 47.72
CA ASN A 706 -35.98 8.49 47.35
C ASN A 706 -36.21 9.40 46.14
N VAL A 707 -37.07 8.99 45.21
CA VAL A 707 -37.63 9.88 44.18
C VAL A 707 -38.75 10.71 44.81
N ARG A 708 -38.79 12.01 44.51
CA ARG A 708 -39.80 12.96 45.00
C ARG A 708 -40.28 13.89 43.88
N ASN A 709 -41.43 14.51 44.11
CA ASN A 709 -42.11 15.50 43.28
C ASN A 709 -42.49 15.06 41.86
N LEU A 710 -43.78 14.74 41.73
CA LEU A 710 -44.56 15.02 40.52
C LEU A 710 -45.53 16.15 40.90
N SER A 711 -45.07 17.39 40.83
CA SER A 711 -45.88 18.56 41.22
C SER A 711 -46.60 19.18 40.04
N HIS A 712 -47.90 19.43 40.20
CA HIS A 712 -48.65 20.45 39.48
C HIS A 712 -48.70 21.69 40.41
N GLU A 713 -48.58 22.91 39.87
CA GLU A 713 -48.30 24.13 40.68
C GLU A 713 -49.35 24.51 41.75
N THR A 714 -50.49 23.81 41.84
CA THR A 714 -51.52 24.04 42.87
C THR A 714 -51.59 22.97 43.96
N GLY A 715 -50.70 21.96 43.95
CA GLY A 715 -50.59 21.01 45.07
C GLY A 715 -49.57 19.88 44.87
N THR A 716 -48.63 19.74 45.81
CA THR A 716 -47.63 18.66 45.83
C THR A 716 -48.24 17.34 46.33
N LYS A 717 -48.59 16.44 45.41
CA LYS A 717 -48.74 15.01 45.75
C LYS A 717 -47.36 14.36 45.79
N ASN A 718 -46.81 14.26 47.00
CA ASN A 718 -45.53 13.62 47.27
C ASN A 718 -45.64 12.08 47.17
N LEU A 719 -45.68 11.54 45.95
CA LEU A 719 -45.33 10.13 45.75
C LEU A 719 -43.84 9.97 46.11
N THR A 720 -43.57 9.20 47.15
CA THR A 720 -42.21 8.88 47.60
C THR A 720 -41.90 7.45 47.16
N LEU A 721 -40.92 7.29 46.27
CA LEU A 721 -40.49 5.98 45.76
C LEU A 721 -39.09 5.67 46.29
N PRO A 722 -38.92 4.70 47.22
CA PRO A 722 -37.61 4.35 47.76
C PRO A 722 -36.76 3.60 46.73
N ILE A 723 -35.45 3.83 46.81
CA ILE A 723 -34.41 3.20 46.00
C ILE A 723 -33.43 2.49 46.96
N PRO A 724 -33.25 1.17 46.88
CA PRO A 724 -32.27 0.47 47.71
C PRO A 724 -30.83 0.84 47.30
N GLN A 725 -29.94 0.92 48.28
CA GLN A 725 -28.54 1.26 48.07
C GLN A 725 -27.80 0.10 47.37
N GLY A 726 -26.96 0.43 46.38
CA GLY A 726 -26.07 -0.52 45.72
C GLY A 726 -26.69 -1.40 44.63
N GLU A 727 -28.02 -1.41 44.47
CA GLU A 727 -28.74 -2.22 43.49
C GLU A 727 -29.34 -1.37 42.36
N TRP A 728 -29.36 -1.93 41.14
CA TRP A 728 -30.09 -1.34 40.02
C TRP A 728 -31.57 -1.69 40.14
N VAL A 729 -32.43 -0.67 40.24
CA VAL A 729 -33.89 -0.84 40.28
C VAL A 729 -34.57 -0.05 39.18
N ARG A 730 -35.55 -0.68 38.54
CA ARG A 730 -36.47 -0.02 37.61
C ARG A 730 -37.62 0.62 38.38
N LYS A 731 -38.05 1.80 37.92
CA LYS A 731 -39.27 2.49 38.34
C LYS A 731 -39.94 3.11 37.12
N SER A 732 -41.26 3.13 37.12
CA SER A 732 -42.05 3.75 36.06
C SER A 732 -43.14 4.64 36.65
N ILE A 733 -43.64 5.59 35.87
CA ILE A 733 -44.66 6.56 36.23
C ILE A 733 -45.58 6.69 35.02
N THR A 734 -46.79 6.15 35.14
CA THR A 734 -47.85 6.28 34.14
C THR A 734 -48.79 7.41 34.51
N PHE A 735 -49.12 8.29 33.55
CA PHE A 735 -50.03 9.41 33.73
C PHE A 735 -51.02 9.57 32.55
N SER A 736 -52.06 10.38 32.77
CA SER A 736 -53.08 10.66 31.75
C SER A 736 -53.49 12.13 31.80
N PRO A 737 -53.07 12.95 30.81
CA PRO A 737 -53.49 14.34 30.66
C PRO A 737 -55.01 14.49 30.72
N LYS A 738 -55.49 15.44 31.53
CA LYS A 738 -56.89 15.87 31.56
C LYS A 738 -56.95 17.36 31.27
N LYS A 739 -57.98 17.81 30.56
CA LYS A 739 -58.19 19.24 30.28
C LYS A 739 -58.97 19.87 31.41
N THR A 740 -58.36 20.79 32.14
CA THR A 740 -58.99 21.49 33.27
C THR A 740 -59.32 22.93 32.87
N ARG A 741 -60.57 23.37 33.04
CA ARG A 741 -60.97 24.78 32.83
C ARG A 741 -60.83 25.55 34.14
N LEU A 742 -60.04 26.62 34.16
CA LEU A 742 -59.95 27.65 35.20
C LEU A 742 -59.41 28.93 34.53
N ASN A 743 -59.91 30.16 34.73
CA ASN A 743 -61.19 30.62 35.26
C ASN A 743 -61.42 32.07 34.74
N GLU A 744 -62.68 32.50 34.66
CA GLU A 744 -63.04 33.91 34.50
C GLU A 744 -62.80 34.68 35.81
N VAL A 745 -61.99 35.76 35.80
CA VAL A 745 -62.13 37.00 36.61
C VAL A 745 -61.49 38.15 35.84
#